data_AF-A0AAW2DLF1-F1
#
_entry.id   AF-A0AAW2DLF1-F1
#
_cell.length_a   1.000
_cell.length_b   1.000
_cell.length_c   1.000
_cell.angle_alpha   90.00
_cell.angle_beta   90.00
_cell.angle_gamma   90.00
#
_symmetry.space_group_name_H-M   'P 1'
#
loop_
_entity.id
_entity.type
_entity.pdbx_description
1 polymer ?
#
loop_
_entity_poly.entity_id
_entity_poly.type
_entity_poly.pdbx_seq_one_letter_code
_entity_poly.pdbx_strand_id
1 'polypeptide(L)'
;MAESAVSLLIQNLIPLLAQEVRLLEGIHDKVVDIKDELESIQSFLKDADARAELGDMSNVVKTWVKQVREKAYHIEDVIDEYVLHLAKHHQGRRKHFRFLLKVFQFTLKLKPRHVMASKIQDINKSLKVIRERGERYGFNTIEQGGSTSDARRDTWHDPRVESLFIGEAELVDIESHRDELIGQLVHGPSNRLVISVIGIGGLGKTTLVKKVYDNEKVVAHFDCTAWITVSQSYKMEELLRKMIKQFYEARKEYAPRRIDTMEETDLIKELRQYALEQRYVVVFDDIWNILFWGCIKLALPDNNKGSRIVITTRSESVAPSNKESPSNHVYKLPPLPLGEAWELFCKKVFQHESGHCPVELVELSQDIIQRCEGLPLAIVTIGGLLSTKEKVSSEWHKFRDSLSSELESNPHLLNITKILSLSYFDLPYNLKPCFLYFGMFPEDYFLNSARLIRLWIAEGFIKEKQGLTLEDVAQDYLNQLIYRSMVQVATIDFSGRTRSYRVHDMMREVILSRSEELSFSLVSLQNYSSFDRIARRLSIQNNVNTPLETSSSTQTRSILILGVDEVSISFLTTCFANFKLLKIMDFEGASIDYIPKEVGNLFHLKYLSLRDTKVQMLPKSIGKLHNLETLDLKRSLVYELPVEIIALRKLRYLAAYIVNNNAEFSIDFRQSIKVPSGFGNLESLQKLHKVEANNAALIAELGRLRQLRKLEISKLKRENGMALCLVLEKLSLLRSLRICSTSEEEDVFSFAPPTISLPIWATRKVTRMDSQT
;
A
#
# COMPACT_ATOMS: atom_id res chain seq x y z
N MET A 1 -1.43 3.57 -14.23
CA MET A 1 -2.24 2.64 -13.41
C MET A 1 -2.88 1.49 -14.19
N ALA A 2 -3.42 1.72 -15.40
CA ALA A 2 -3.95 0.62 -16.23
C ALA A 2 -2.88 -0.39 -16.67
N GLU A 3 -1.59 -0.03 -16.64
CA GLU A 3 -0.44 -0.96 -16.77
C GLU A 3 -0.55 -2.19 -15.85
N SER A 4 -1.06 -2.05 -14.63
CA SER A 4 -1.20 -3.20 -13.71
C SER A 4 -2.26 -4.18 -14.19
N ALA A 5 -3.41 -3.64 -14.65
CA ALA A 5 -4.46 -4.41 -15.30
C ALA A 5 -3.99 -5.03 -16.62
N VAL A 6 -3.23 -4.27 -17.43
CA VAL A 6 -2.63 -4.73 -18.69
C VAL A 6 -1.60 -5.82 -18.44
N SER A 7 -0.77 -5.70 -17.40
CA SER A 7 0.20 -6.73 -17.03
C SER A 7 -0.47 -8.01 -16.55
N LEU A 8 -1.54 -7.89 -15.76
CA LEU A 8 -2.38 -9.02 -15.36
C LEU A 8 -3.03 -9.69 -16.57
N LEU A 9 -3.48 -8.89 -17.54
CA LEU A 9 -4.04 -9.39 -18.79
C LEU A 9 -3.02 -10.18 -19.59
N ILE A 10 -1.82 -9.64 -19.81
CA ILE A 10 -0.75 -10.33 -20.52
C ILE A 10 -0.45 -11.66 -19.85
N GLN A 11 -0.35 -11.68 -18.52
CA GLN A 11 -0.14 -12.91 -17.74
C GLN A 11 -1.29 -13.92 -17.88
N ASN A 12 -2.54 -13.46 -17.97
CA ASN A 12 -3.72 -14.32 -18.12
C ASN A 12 -3.95 -14.78 -19.57
N LEU A 13 -3.50 -13.99 -20.55
CA LEU A 13 -3.56 -14.30 -21.98
C LEU A 13 -2.61 -15.43 -22.36
N ILE A 14 -1.44 -15.53 -21.73
CA ILE A 14 -0.44 -16.59 -22.01
C ILE A 14 -1.00 -18.01 -21.77
N PRO A 15 -1.66 -18.33 -20.65
CA PRO A 15 -2.33 -19.61 -20.45
C PRO A 15 -3.47 -19.86 -21.43
N LEU A 16 -4.25 -18.83 -21.79
CA LEU A 16 -5.32 -18.93 -22.78
C LEU A 16 -4.77 -19.26 -24.17
N LEU A 17 -3.66 -18.62 -24.56
CA LEU A 17 -2.89 -18.93 -25.77
C LEU A 17 -2.41 -20.38 -25.75
N ALA A 18 -1.82 -20.86 -24.66
CA ALA A 18 -1.34 -22.24 -24.55
C ALA A 18 -2.48 -23.28 -24.62
N GLN A 19 -3.70 -22.91 -24.20
CA GLN A 19 -4.88 -23.77 -24.24
C GLN A 19 -5.59 -23.75 -25.61
N GLU A 20 -5.60 -22.61 -26.30
CA GLU A 20 -6.15 -22.42 -27.66
C GLU A 20 -5.23 -22.97 -28.77
N VAL A 21 -3.90 -22.90 -28.61
CA VAL A 21 -2.90 -23.52 -29.52
C VAL A 21 -3.13 -25.03 -29.68
N ARG A 22 -3.72 -25.69 -28.67
CA ARG A 22 -4.09 -27.11 -28.74
C ARG A 22 -5.41 -27.39 -29.47
N LEU A 23 -6.20 -26.37 -29.81
CA LEU A 23 -7.60 -26.53 -30.22
C LEU A 23 -7.99 -25.91 -31.56
N LEU A 24 -7.34 -24.84 -32.08
CA LEU A 24 -7.75 -24.19 -33.34
C LEU A 24 -6.64 -23.38 -34.04
N GLU A 25 -6.49 -23.53 -35.37
CA GLU A 25 -5.74 -22.62 -36.24
C GLU A 25 -6.59 -21.36 -36.57
N GLY A 26 -6.04 -20.14 -36.37
CA GLY A 26 -6.61 -18.86 -36.81
C GLY A 26 -7.09 -17.86 -35.72
N ILE A 27 -7.28 -18.29 -34.46
CA ILE A 27 -7.51 -17.36 -33.31
C ILE A 27 -6.18 -16.95 -32.68
N HIS A 28 -5.15 -17.80 -32.80
CA HIS A 28 -3.83 -17.59 -32.22
C HIS A 28 -3.24 -16.23 -32.61
N ASP A 29 -3.18 -15.93 -33.92
CA ASP A 29 -2.59 -14.68 -34.43
C ASP A 29 -3.29 -13.44 -33.86
N LYS A 30 -4.62 -13.44 -33.77
CA LYS A 30 -5.39 -12.32 -33.20
C LYS A 30 -5.15 -12.11 -31.71
N VAL A 31 -4.89 -13.18 -30.96
CA VAL A 31 -4.62 -13.09 -29.52
C VAL A 31 -3.16 -12.67 -29.27
N VAL A 32 -2.23 -13.08 -30.14
CA VAL A 32 -0.85 -12.57 -30.17
C VAL A 32 -0.84 -11.08 -30.49
N ASP A 33 -1.58 -10.63 -31.51
CA ASP A 33 -1.72 -9.20 -31.84
C ASP A 33 -2.21 -8.38 -30.64
N ILE A 34 -3.23 -8.87 -29.92
CA ILE A 34 -3.74 -8.20 -28.70
C ILE A 34 -2.68 -8.16 -27.60
N LYS A 35 -1.90 -9.24 -27.44
CA LYS A 35 -0.84 -9.30 -26.44
C LYS A 35 0.23 -8.24 -26.73
N ASP A 36 0.66 -8.13 -27.98
CA ASP A 36 1.71 -7.19 -28.40
C ASP A 36 1.21 -5.73 -28.32
N GLU A 37 -0.06 -5.48 -28.65
CA GLU A 37 -0.72 -4.18 -28.45
C GLU A 37 -0.85 -3.84 -26.95
N LEU A 38 -1.19 -4.80 -26.10
CA LEU A 38 -1.23 -4.61 -24.65
C LEU A 38 0.16 -4.29 -24.09
N GLU A 39 1.22 -4.97 -24.54
CA GLU A 39 2.60 -4.67 -24.16
C GLU A 39 3.03 -3.26 -24.60
N SER A 40 2.58 -2.82 -25.79
CA SER A 40 2.81 -1.48 -26.30
C SER A 40 2.08 -0.41 -25.47
N ILE A 41 0.79 -0.64 -25.17
CA ILE A 41 -0.03 0.22 -24.29
C ILE A 41 0.59 0.29 -22.89
N GLN A 42 1.09 -0.83 -22.38
CA GLN A 42 1.74 -0.91 -21.07
C GLN A 42 2.95 0.02 -20.98
N SER A 43 3.81 -0.04 -22.00
CA SER A 43 5.03 0.77 -22.08
C SER A 43 4.68 2.26 -22.24
N PHE A 44 3.76 2.56 -23.16
CA PHE A 44 3.26 3.92 -23.36
C PHE A 44 2.68 4.55 -22.08
N LEU A 45 1.87 3.79 -21.32
CA LEU A 45 1.27 4.28 -20.09
C LEU A 45 2.31 4.57 -18.99
N LYS A 46 3.43 3.82 -18.95
CA LYS A 46 4.53 4.10 -18.01
C LYS A 46 5.21 5.42 -18.34
N ASP A 47 5.51 5.65 -19.61
CA ASP A 47 6.16 6.88 -20.07
C ASP A 47 5.24 8.10 -19.92
N ALA A 48 3.96 7.94 -20.25
CA ALA A 48 2.95 8.98 -20.10
C ALA A 48 2.72 9.34 -18.62
N ASP A 49 2.69 8.34 -17.74
CA ASP A 49 2.63 8.56 -16.29
C ASP A 49 3.87 9.37 -15.86
N ALA A 50 5.10 8.97 -16.20
CA ALA A 50 6.33 9.67 -15.83
C ALA A 50 6.41 11.13 -16.32
N ARG A 51 5.93 11.42 -17.54
CA ARG A 51 5.89 12.80 -18.08
C ARG A 51 4.84 13.66 -17.39
N ALA A 52 3.71 13.08 -16.99
CA ALA A 52 2.68 13.82 -16.24
C ALA A 52 3.21 14.30 -14.87
N GLU A 53 4.17 13.57 -14.29
CA GLU A 53 4.82 13.90 -13.01
C GLU A 53 5.75 15.12 -13.12
N LEU A 54 6.33 15.33 -14.31
CA LEU A 54 7.17 16.50 -14.61
C LEU A 54 6.38 17.76 -14.95
N GLY A 55 5.05 17.67 -15.06
CA GLY A 55 4.20 18.79 -15.49
C GLY A 55 4.21 19.07 -17.00
N ASP A 56 4.95 18.28 -17.79
CA ASP A 56 5.17 18.46 -19.22
C ASP A 56 4.00 18.00 -20.11
N MET A 57 2.85 17.67 -19.53
CA MET A 57 1.73 17.06 -20.25
C MET A 57 0.57 18.04 -20.39
N SER A 58 0.25 18.39 -21.64
CA SER A 58 -0.92 19.22 -21.95
C SER A 58 -2.22 18.49 -21.55
N ASN A 59 -3.27 19.26 -21.25
CA ASN A 59 -4.59 18.72 -20.89
C ASN A 59 -5.16 17.79 -21.98
N VAL A 60 -4.76 18.00 -23.24
CA VAL A 60 -5.15 17.16 -24.37
C VAL A 60 -4.50 15.79 -24.26
N VAL A 61 -3.20 15.72 -23.93
CA VAL A 61 -2.50 14.44 -23.73
C VAL A 61 -3.03 13.71 -22.49
N LYS A 62 -3.33 14.43 -21.39
CA LYS A 62 -3.99 13.84 -20.21
C LYS A 62 -5.32 13.15 -20.56
N THR A 63 -6.13 13.79 -21.40
CA THR A 63 -7.41 13.23 -21.88
C THR A 63 -7.19 11.98 -22.72
N TRP A 64 -6.19 11.98 -23.61
CA TRP A 64 -5.87 10.83 -24.45
C TRP A 64 -5.38 9.64 -23.62
N VAL A 65 -4.47 9.88 -22.66
CA VAL A 65 -3.98 8.84 -21.74
C VAL A 65 -5.13 8.24 -20.93
N LYS A 66 -6.09 9.07 -20.48
CA LYS A 66 -7.31 8.59 -19.82
C LYS A 66 -8.12 7.63 -20.71
N GLN A 67 -8.34 7.98 -21.98
CA GLN A 67 -9.06 7.11 -22.93
C GLN A 67 -8.33 5.77 -23.16
N VAL A 68 -6.99 5.80 -23.26
CA VAL A 68 -6.18 4.57 -23.38
C VAL A 68 -6.36 3.68 -22.14
N ARG A 69 -6.34 4.26 -20.93
CA ARG A 69 -6.56 3.51 -19.67
C ARG A 69 -7.94 2.88 -19.61
N GLU A 70 -8.99 3.61 -19.97
CA GLU A 70 -10.38 3.10 -19.99
C GLU A 70 -10.53 1.92 -20.96
N LYS A 71 -9.87 1.99 -22.12
CA LYS A 71 -9.87 0.89 -23.09
C LYS A 71 -9.11 -0.32 -22.59
N ALA A 72 -7.96 -0.14 -21.96
CA ALA A 72 -7.23 -1.23 -21.32
C ALA A 72 -8.09 -1.98 -20.29
N TYR A 73 -8.87 -1.26 -19.47
CA TYR A 73 -9.81 -1.89 -18.54
C TYR A 73 -10.96 -2.62 -19.25
N HIS A 74 -11.48 -2.06 -20.34
CA HIS A 74 -12.51 -2.73 -21.13
C HIS A 74 -12.00 -4.05 -21.73
N ILE A 75 -10.75 -4.09 -22.19
CA ILE A 75 -10.09 -5.32 -22.65
C ILE A 75 -10.04 -6.36 -21.52
N GLU A 76 -9.73 -5.93 -20.28
CA GLU A 76 -9.77 -6.80 -19.10
C GLU A 76 -11.14 -7.43 -18.88
N ASP A 77 -12.18 -6.61 -18.97
CA ASP A 77 -13.56 -7.06 -18.72
C ASP A 77 -14.02 -8.07 -19.78
N VAL A 78 -13.70 -7.84 -21.05
CA VAL A 78 -14.03 -8.76 -22.15
C VAL A 78 -13.34 -10.11 -21.98
N ILE A 79 -12.06 -10.12 -21.59
CA ILE A 79 -11.30 -11.36 -21.38
C ILE A 79 -11.87 -12.13 -20.18
N ASP A 80 -12.15 -11.47 -19.07
CA ASP A 80 -12.71 -12.14 -17.89
C ASP A 80 -14.14 -12.64 -18.12
N GLU A 81 -14.97 -11.92 -18.89
CA GLU A 81 -16.27 -12.41 -19.35
C GLU A 81 -16.14 -13.69 -20.18
N TYR A 82 -15.13 -13.76 -21.06
CA TYR A 82 -14.86 -14.95 -21.86
C TYR A 82 -14.45 -16.14 -20.99
N VAL A 83 -13.53 -15.92 -20.04
CA VAL A 83 -13.10 -16.95 -19.09
C VAL A 83 -14.29 -17.50 -18.30
N LEU A 84 -15.18 -16.62 -17.83
CA LEU A 84 -16.43 -17.02 -17.17
C LEU A 84 -17.32 -17.86 -18.09
N HIS A 85 -17.43 -17.49 -19.36
CA HIS A 85 -18.23 -18.21 -20.34
C HIS A 85 -17.67 -19.62 -20.60
N LEU A 86 -16.36 -19.75 -20.80
CA LEU A 86 -15.68 -21.04 -20.97
C LEU A 86 -15.92 -21.98 -19.77
N ALA A 87 -15.80 -21.44 -18.55
CA ALA A 87 -15.99 -22.22 -17.33
C ALA A 87 -17.41 -22.82 -17.20
N LYS A 88 -18.45 -22.05 -17.55
CA LYS A 88 -19.85 -22.51 -17.50
C LYS A 88 -20.13 -23.69 -18.45
N HIS A 89 -19.50 -23.71 -19.62
CA HIS A 89 -19.67 -24.80 -20.59
C HIS A 89 -19.00 -26.12 -20.17
N HIS A 90 -17.95 -26.04 -19.34
CA HIS A 90 -17.27 -27.24 -18.84
C HIS A 90 -18.04 -27.91 -17.69
N GLN A 91 -18.82 -27.15 -16.89
CA GLN A 91 -19.58 -27.68 -15.76
C GLN A 91 -20.88 -28.40 -16.15
N GLY A 92 -21.48 -28.10 -17.31
CA GLY A 92 -22.75 -28.70 -17.77
C GLY A 92 -22.68 -30.14 -18.32
N ARG A 93 -21.51 -30.81 -18.31
CA ARG A 93 -21.28 -32.08 -19.03
C ARG A 93 -21.04 -33.31 -18.14
N ARG A 94 -21.92 -33.53 -17.17
CA ARG A 94 -22.04 -34.85 -16.51
C ARG A 94 -23.50 -35.25 -16.40
N LYS A 95 -24.12 -35.65 -17.53
CA LYS A 95 -25.15 -36.71 -17.66
C LYS A 95 -25.82 -36.71 -19.05
N HIS A 96 -25.59 -37.81 -19.78
CA HIS A 96 -26.34 -38.39 -20.91
C HIS A 96 -26.44 -37.68 -22.28
N PHE A 97 -26.41 -38.51 -23.33
CA PHE A 97 -26.50 -38.29 -24.79
C PHE A 97 -25.22 -37.88 -25.55
N ARG A 98 -24.49 -38.89 -26.06
CA ARG A 98 -23.17 -38.77 -26.69
C ARG A 98 -23.16 -38.69 -28.23
N PHE A 99 -24.30 -38.72 -28.92
CA PHE A 99 -24.31 -38.86 -30.39
C PHE A 99 -24.87 -37.66 -31.16
N LEU A 100 -26.00 -37.05 -30.76
CA LEU A 100 -26.61 -35.90 -31.46
C LEU A 100 -25.88 -34.56 -31.23
N LEU A 101 -24.92 -34.52 -30.29
CA LEU A 101 -24.16 -33.31 -29.97
C LEU A 101 -23.05 -32.98 -30.97
N LYS A 102 -22.61 -33.85 -31.87
CA LYS A 102 -21.44 -33.55 -32.74
C LYS A 102 -21.71 -32.45 -33.78
N VAL A 103 -22.91 -32.40 -34.35
CA VAL A 103 -23.30 -31.37 -35.34
C VAL A 103 -23.69 -30.06 -34.64
N PHE A 104 -24.39 -30.13 -33.50
CA PHE A 104 -24.67 -28.97 -32.65
C PHE A 104 -23.44 -28.43 -31.88
N GLN A 105 -22.39 -29.24 -31.70
CA GLN A 105 -21.11 -28.85 -31.08
C GLN A 105 -20.32 -27.88 -31.95
N PHE A 106 -20.51 -27.89 -33.27
CA PHE A 106 -19.86 -26.93 -34.16
C PHE A 106 -20.59 -25.58 -34.12
N THR A 107 -21.91 -25.58 -34.30
CA THR A 107 -22.72 -24.35 -34.37
C THR A 107 -22.84 -23.60 -33.03
N LEU A 108 -22.92 -24.31 -31.88
CA LEU A 108 -23.02 -23.68 -30.56
C LEU A 108 -21.68 -23.21 -30.00
N LYS A 109 -20.55 -23.82 -30.40
CA LYS A 109 -19.20 -23.32 -30.07
C LYS A 109 -18.87 -22.07 -30.88
N LEU A 110 -19.40 -21.95 -32.10
CA LEU A 110 -19.17 -20.81 -32.98
C LEU A 110 -19.80 -19.51 -32.45
N LYS A 111 -21.00 -19.54 -31.84
CA LYS A 111 -21.71 -18.30 -31.41
C LYS A 111 -20.93 -17.46 -30.38
N PRO A 112 -20.45 -18.00 -29.24
CA PRO A 112 -19.64 -17.23 -28.29
C PRO A 112 -18.26 -16.87 -28.83
N ARG A 113 -17.67 -17.73 -29.69
CA ARG A 113 -16.40 -17.47 -30.38
C ARG A 113 -16.51 -16.33 -31.38
N HIS A 114 -17.60 -16.24 -32.14
CA HIS A 114 -17.88 -15.12 -33.04
C HIS A 114 -18.17 -13.84 -32.27
N VAL A 115 -18.89 -13.91 -31.15
CA VAL A 115 -19.11 -12.76 -30.27
C VAL A 115 -17.78 -12.27 -29.67
N MET A 116 -16.90 -13.16 -29.22
CA MET A 116 -15.59 -12.77 -28.72
C MET A 116 -14.68 -12.26 -29.84
N ALA A 117 -14.61 -12.93 -30.98
CA ALA A 117 -13.84 -12.47 -32.14
C ALA A 117 -14.34 -11.10 -32.63
N SER A 118 -15.64 -10.84 -32.57
CA SER A 118 -16.24 -9.52 -32.83
C SER A 118 -15.82 -8.51 -31.77
N LYS A 119 -15.92 -8.81 -30.47
CA LYS A 119 -15.49 -7.91 -29.39
C LYS A 119 -13.99 -7.59 -29.48
N ILE A 120 -13.15 -8.58 -29.77
CA ILE A 120 -11.72 -8.42 -30.04
C ILE A 120 -11.47 -7.54 -31.27
N GLN A 121 -12.22 -7.77 -32.34
CA GLN A 121 -12.11 -6.95 -33.55
C GLN A 121 -12.57 -5.51 -33.30
N ASP A 122 -13.58 -5.30 -32.47
CA ASP A 122 -14.07 -3.98 -32.07
C ASP A 122 -13.07 -3.26 -31.14
N ILE A 123 -12.39 -4.00 -30.26
CA ILE A 123 -11.23 -3.50 -29.49
C ILE A 123 -10.13 -3.03 -30.44
N ASN A 124 -9.70 -3.87 -31.39
CA ASN A 124 -8.63 -3.52 -32.32
C ASN A 124 -9.01 -2.31 -33.20
N LYS A 125 -10.25 -2.23 -33.67
CA LYS A 125 -10.78 -1.03 -34.36
C LYS A 125 -10.73 0.20 -33.46
N SER A 126 -11.16 0.07 -32.20
CA SER A 126 -11.16 1.18 -31.26
C SER A 126 -9.73 1.66 -30.92
N LEU A 127 -8.77 0.75 -30.78
CA LEU A 127 -7.37 1.09 -30.56
C LEU A 127 -6.77 1.79 -31.78
N LYS A 128 -7.08 1.31 -32.99
CA LYS A 128 -6.69 1.97 -34.24
C LYS A 128 -7.24 3.40 -34.32
N VAL A 129 -8.51 3.62 -33.98
CA VAL A 129 -9.11 4.97 -33.94
C VAL A 129 -8.42 5.88 -32.91
N ILE A 130 -8.06 5.35 -31.75
CA ILE A 130 -7.35 6.12 -30.71
C ILE A 130 -5.95 6.50 -31.17
N ARG A 131 -5.25 5.59 -31.86
CA ARG A 131 -3.96 5.84 -32.48
C ARG A 131 -4.06 6.89 -33.60
N GLU A 132 -5.01 6.75 -34.50
CA GLU A 132 -5.24 7.70 -35.61
C GLU A 132 -5.59 9.11 -35.10
N ARG A 133 -6.34 9.20 -33.98
CA ARG A 133 -6.55 10.49 -33.29
C ARG A 133 -5.24 11.03 -32.71
N GLY A 134 -4.42 10.15 -32.14
CA GLY A 134 -3.09 10.49 -31.68
C GLY A 134 -2.20 11.09 -32.76
N GLU A 135 -2.16 10.46 -33.93
CA GLU A 135 -1.44 10.97 -35.09
C GLU A 135 -2.02 12.30 -35.59
N ARG A 136 -3.36 12.40 -35.70
CA ARG A 136 -4.06 13.60 -36.22
C ARG A 136 -3.87 14.85 -35.39
N TYR A 137 -3.87 14.72 -34.06
CA TYR A 137 -3.74 15.85 -33.15
C TYR A 137 -2.28 16.06 -32.69
N GLY A 138 -1.32 15.38 -33.32
CA GLY A 138 0.10 15.52 -32.96
C GLY A 138 0.44 14.99 -31.56
N PHE A 139 -0.33 14.03 -31.04
CA PHE A 139 0.04 13.32 -29.81
C PHE A 139 1.27 12.44 -30.03
N ASN A 140 1.73 12.23 -31.27
CA ASN A 140 2.94 11.47 -31.59
C ASN A 140 4.19 12.37 -31.75
N THR A 141 4.05 13.70 -31.79
CA THR A 141 5.16 14.67 -31.73
C THR A 141 5.72 14.79 -30.30
N ILE A 142 5.88 13.64 -29.65
CA ILE A 142 6.39 13.41 -28.29
C ILE A 142 7.93 13.39 -28.27
N GLU A 143 8.58 13.39 -29.45
CA GLU A 143 10.04 13.27 -29.63
C GLU A 143 10.78 14.58 -29.92
N GLN A 144 10.10 15.69 -30.23
CA GLN A 144 10.82 16.96 -30.35
C GLN A 144 10.89 17.63 -28.97
N GLY A 145 12.06 17.51 -28.36
CA GLY A 145 12.59 18.53 -27.46
C GLY A 145 12.61 19.88 -28.18
N GLY A 146 11.46 20.54 -28.21
CA GLY A 146 11.36 21.93 -28.57
C GLY A 146 11.91 22.74 -27.42
N SER A 147 13.14 23.21 -27.59
CA SER A 147 13.59 24.46 -26.97
C SER A 147 12.70 25.60 -27.50
N THR A 148 11.43 25.64 -27.10
CA THR A 148 10.60 26.84 -27.16
C THR A 148 10.60 27.43 -25.76
N SER A 149 11.53 28.36 -25.59
CA SER A 149 11.48 29.40 -24.56
C SER A 149 10.07 30.01 -24.45
N ASP A 150 9.66 30.27 -23.20
CA ASP A 150 8.60 31.21 -22.80
C ASP A 150 7.11 30.83 -22.92
N ALA A 151 6.75 29.54 -22.91
CA ALA A 151 5.42 29.16 -22.42
C ALA A 151 5.44 29.16 -20.89
N ARG A 152 5.02 30.30 -20.29
CA ARG A 152 4.77 30.55 -18.84
C ARG A 152 4.91 29.28 -17.99
N ARG A 153 6.12 29.02 -17.47
CA ARG A 153 6.24 28.22 -16.25
C ARG A 153 5.34 28.95 -15.26
N ASP A 154 4.26 28.33 -14.81
CA ASP A 154 3.65 28.74 -13.54
C ASP A 154 4.83 28.95 -12.60
N THR A 155 4.96 30.16 -12.06
CA THR A 155 6.10 30.60 -11.27
C THR A 155 6.11 29.79 -9.98
N TRP A 156 6.55 28.53 -10.07
CA TRP A 156 6.60 27.63 -8.95
C TRP A 156 7.82 28.05 -8.14
N HIS A 157 7.56 28.94 -7.19
CA HIS A 157 8.53 29.25 -6.16
C HIS A 157 8.64 28.04 -5.26
N ASP A 158 9.82 27.44 -5.25
CA ASP A 158 10.14 26.31 -4.40
C ASP A 158 9.93 26.71 -2.93
N PRO A 159 8.96 26.14 -2.21
CA PRO A 159 8.65 26.54 -0.83
C PRO A 159 9.82 26.28 0.13
N ARG A 160 10.82 25.48 -0.28
CA ARG A 160 12.08 25.33 0.46
C ARG A 160 12.82 26.66 0.54
N VAL A 161 12.77 27.49 -0.50
CA VAL A 161 13.41 28.81 -0.51
C VAL A 161 12.76 29.72 0.54
N GLU A 162 11.43 29.74 0.63
CA GLU A 162 10.71 30.49 1.67
C GLU A 162 11.06 29.98 3.08
N SER A 163 11.22 28.67 3.26
CA SER A 163 11.58 28.07 4.56
C SER A 163 12.95 28.51 5.10
N LEU A 164 13.85 28.96 4.21
CA LEU A 164 15.17 29.51 4.59
C LEU A 164 15.06 30.92 5.19
N PHE A 165 13.93 31.60 5.02
CA PHE A 165 13.71 33.00 5.44
C PHE A 165 12.60 33.15 6.50
N ILE A 166 12.07 32.07 7.07
CA ILE A 166 11.06 32.13 8.14
C ILE A 166 11.67 32.74 9.40
N GLY A 167 11.07 33.83 9.89
CA GLY A 167 11.49 34.53 11.11
C GLY A 167 11.29 33.71 12.38
N GLU A 168 12.09 33.98 13.42
CA GLU A 168 12.04 33.27 14.72
C GLU A 168 10.68 33.36 15.43
N ALA A 169 9.91 34.42 15.19
CA ALA A 169 8.61 34.65 15.84
C ALA A 169 7.45 33.78 15.29
N GLU A 170 7.63 33.11 14.14
CA GLU A 170 6.58 32.30 13.50
C GLU A 170 6.67 30.80 13.82
N LEU A 171 7.64 30.38 14.63
CA LEU A 171 7.90 28.97 14.93
C LEU A 171 7.46 28.63 16.35
N VAL A 172 6.67 27.58 16.48
CA VAL A 172 6.25 27.01 17.77
C VAL A 172 7.06 25.74 18.02
N ASP A 173 7.69 25.69 19.20
CA ASP A 173 8.35 24.55 19.87
C ASP A 173 9.17 23.57 19.01
N ILE A 174 10.00 24.11 18.13
CA ILE A 174 11.12 23.35 17.54
C ILE A 174 12.26 23.19 18.58
N GLU A 175 12.14 23.77 19.77
CA GLU A 175 13.25 24.00 20.71
C GLU A 175 13.82 22.70 21.27
N SER A 176 12.97 21.80 21.75
CA SER A 176 13.44 20.52 22.30
C SER A 176 14.20 19.69 21.26
N HIS A 177 13.65 19.57 20.05
CA HIS A 177 14.28 18.81 18.95
C HIS A 177 15.53 19.51 18.41
N ARG A 178 15.53 20.85 18.37
CA ARG A 178 16.69 21.68 18.02
C ARG A 178 17.82 21.44 19.02
N ASP A 179 17.52 21.53 20.30
CA ASP A 179 18.53 21.46 21.36
C ASP A 179 19.12 20.04 21.47
N GLU A 180 18.31 19.00 21.24
CA GLU A 180 18.79 17.63 21.10
C GLU A 180 19.78 17.49 19.93
N LEU A 181 19.43 17.98 18.74
CA LEU A 181 20.32 17.92 17.57
C LEU A 181 21.59 18.76 17.77
N ILE A 182 21.50 19.94 18.38
CA ILE A 182 22.67 20.74 18.76
C ILE A 182 23.59 19.93 19.70
N GLY A 183 23.01 19.25 20.70
CA GLY A 183 23.73 18.38 21.60
C GLY A 183 24.50 17.28 20.86
N GLN A 184 23.86 16.62 19.88
CA GLN A 184 24.51 15.60 19.07
C GLN A 184 25.64 16.17 18.17
N LEU A 185 25.47 17.38 17.64
CA LEU A 185 26.49 18.02 16.81
C LEU A 185 27.70 18.47 17.63
N VAL A 186 27.48 19.19 18.73
CA VAL A 186 28.54 19.87 19.51
C VAL A 186 29.18 18.97 20.57
N HIS A 187 28.41 18.07 21.19
CA HIS A 187 28.87 17.16 22.26
C HIS A 187 29.01 15.70 21.81
N GLY A 188 28.88 15.44 20.50
CA GLY A 188 29.04 14.11 19.93
C GLY A 188 30.49 13.57 19.98
N PRO A 189 30.69 12.32 19.56
CA PRO A 189 31.99 11.66 19.62
C PRO A 189 33.02 12.28 18.65
N SER A 190 34.29 11.92 18.82
CA SER A 190 35.41 12.43 18.00
C SER A 190 35.39 11.90 16.56
N ASN A 191 34.84 10.70 16.33
CA ASN A 191 34.68 10.18 14.97
C ASN A 191 33.59 10.94 14.21
N ARG A 192 33.59 10.79 12.88
CA ARG A 192 32.59 11.41 12.01
C ARG A 192 31.21 10.79 12.24
N LEU A 193 30.26 11.62 12.67
CA LEU A 193 28.85 11.25 12.89
C LEU A 193 28.00 11.66 11.69
N VAL A 194 27.07 10.78 11.28
CA VAL A 194 26.06 11.08 10.26
C VAL A 194 24.69 11.05 10.90
N ILE A 195 23.95 12.15 10.82
CA ILE A 195 22.59 12.28 11.37
C ILE A 195 21.61 12.40 10.20
N SER A 196 20.73 11.42 10.04
CA SER A 196 19.68 11.44 9.02
C SER A 196 18.33 11.81 9.65
N VAL A 197 17.83 13.00 9.36
CA VAL A 197 16.52 13.50 9.80
C VAL A 197 15.45 13.06 8.79
N ILE A 198 14.48 12.25 9.26
CA ILE A 198 13.51 11.55 8.42
C ILE A 198 12.08 11.91 8.82
N GLY A 199 11.21 12.02 7.83
CA GLY A 199 9.79 12.28 8.02
C GLY A 199 9.08 12.65 6.72
N ILE A 200 7.76 12.72 6.77
CA ILE A 200 6.92 13.01 5.59
C ILE A 200 7.21 14.39 4.99
N GLY A 201 6.78 14.63 3.74
CA GLY A 201 6.89 15.96 3.12
C GLY A 201 6.11 17.00 3.93
N GLY A 202 6.69 18.17 4.18
CA GLY A 202 6.01 19.25 4.93
C GLY A 202 6.11 19.16 6.47
N LEU A 203 6.83 18.17 7.02
CA LEU A 203 7.00 17.99 8.47
C LEU A 203 7.96 19.00 9.13
N GLY A 204 8.58 19.92 8.38
CA GLY A 204 9.51 20.91 8.94
C GLY A 204 10.96 20.45 9.11
N LYS A 205 11.38 19.33 8.49
CA LYS A 205 12.77 18.82 8.57
C LYS A 205 13.82 19.86 8.19
N THR A 206 13.64 20.51 7.04
CA THR A 206 14.54 21.55 6.52
C THR A 206 14.59 22.73 7.51
N THR A 207 13.45 23.15 8.03
CA THR A 207 13.34 24.23 9.04
C THR A 207 14.08 23.89 10.33
N LEU A 208 13.88 22.68 10.88
CA LEU A 208 14.58 22.20 12.08
C LEU A 208 16.09 22.18 11.87
N VAL A 209 16.57 21.54 10.81
CA VAL A 209 18.01 21.45 10.54
C VAL A 209 18.61 22.81 10.24
N LYS A 210 17.87 23.72 9.60
CA LYS A 210 18.31 25.09 9.35
C LYS A 210 18.52 25.86 10.67
N LYS A 211 17.58 25.76 11.61
CA LYS A 211 17.72 26.38 12.95
C LYS A 211 18.88 25.80 13.76
N VAL A 212 19.16 24.51 13.61
CA VAL A 212 20.34 23.90 14.22
C VAL A 212 21.62 24.40 13.57
N TYR A 213 21.66 24.46 12.24
CA TYR A 213 22.84 24.89 11.47
C TYR A 213 23.20 26.36 11.70
N ASP A 214 22.20 27.24 11.80
CA ASP A 214 22.41 28.67 12.03
C ASP A 214 22.66 29.01 13.51
N ASN A 215 22.61 28.04 14.42
CA ASN A 215 22.82 28.28 15.84
C ASN A 215 24.27 28.69 16.14
N GLU A 216 24.44 29.74 16.94
CA GLU A 216 25.76 30.28 17.28
C GLU A 216 26.72 29.23 17.87
N LYS A 217 26.21 28.31 18.70
CA LYS A 217 27.04 27.24 19.28
C LYS A 217 27.55 26.27 18.23
N VAL A 218 26.75 25.99 17.21
CA VAL A 218 27.12 25.11 16.09
C VAL A 218 28.11 25.84 15.19
N VAL A 219 27.80 27.06 14.77
CA VAL A 219 28.69 27.88 13.92
C VAL A 219 30.07 28.07 14.56
N ALA A 220 30.13 28.34 15.86
CA ALA A 220 31.40 28.51 16.58
C ALA A 220 32.19 27.19 16.78
N HIS A 221 31.55 26.03 16.61
CA HIS A 221 32.17 24.73 16.88
C HIS A 221 32.94 24.16 15.68
N PHE A 222 32.55 24.51 14.45
CA PHE A 222 33.07 23.93 13.20
C PHE A 222 33.93 24.94 12.42
N ASP A 223 35.06 24.47 11.87
CA ASP A 223 35.95 25.28 11.04
C ASP A 223 35.39 25.49 9.63
N CYS A 224 34.72 24.45 9.11
CA CYS A 224 34.13 24.45 7.77
C CYS A 224 32.65 24.11 7.85
N THR A 225 31.81 24.92 7.21
CA THR A 225 30.36 24.72 7.19
C THR A 225 29.87 24.72 5.75
N ALA A 226 29.00 23.77 5.38
CA ALA A 226 28.32 23.81 4.10
C ALA A 226 26.85 23.39 4.20
N TRP A 227 25.98 24.08 3.48
CA TRP A 227 24.57 23.77 3.26
C TRP A 227 24.32 23.51 1.77
N ILE A 228 23.94 22.28 1.44
CA ILE A 228 23.74 21.81 0.07
C ILE A 228 22.30 21.33 -0.09
N THR A 229 21.49 22.12 -0.78
CA THR A 229 20.16 21.67 -1.23
C THR A 229 20.30 20.80 -2.47
N VAL A 230 19.75 19.58 -2.39
CA VAL A 230 19.81 18.59 -3.47
C VAL A 230 18.45 18.52 -4.17
N SER A 231 18.46 18.69 -5.49
CA SER A 231 17.28 18.49 -6.34
C SER A 231 17.08 17.00 -6.64
N GLN A 232 15.88 16.61 -7.08
CA GLN A 232 15.60 15.21 -7.48
C GLN A 232 16.54 14.74 -8.60
N SER A 233 16.83 15.61 -9.56
CA SER A 233 17.88 15.42 -10.56
C SER A 233 19.08 16.30 -10.19
N TYR A 234 20.26 15.71 -10.09
CA TYR A 234 21.48 16.44 -9.75
C TYR A 234 22.69 15.82 -10.46
N LYS A 235 23.74 16.64 -10.65
CA LYS A 235 25.08 16.18 -11.02
C LYS A 235 25.97 16.22 -9.79
N MET A 236 26.68 15.13 -9.53
CA MET A 236 27.50 15.04 -8.32
C MET A 236 28.64 16.08 -8.35
N GLU A 237 29.22 16.39 -9.52
CA GLU A 237 30.28 17.40 -9.60
C GLU A 237 29.79 18.77 -9.13
N GLU A 238 28.55 19.16 -9.47
CA GLU A 238 27.99 20.45 -9.05
C GLU A 238 27.81 20.54 -7.52
N LEU A 239 27.42 19.44 -6.88
CA LEU A 239 27.30 19.38 -5.42
C LEU A 239 28.67 19.48 -4.75
N LEU A 240 29.66 18.72 -5.24
CA LEU A 240 31.04 18.78 -4.75
C LEU A 240 31.64 20.18 -4.91
N ARG A 241 31.46 20.82 -6.08
CA ARG A 241 31.92 22.19 -6.34
C ARG A 241 31.29 23.19 -5.36
N LYS A 242 29.97 23.10 -5.12
CA LYS A 242 29.28 23.97 -4.15
C LYS A 242 29.82 23.80 -2.73
N MET A 243 30.06 22.56 -2.29
CA MET A 243 30.65 22.29 -0.97
C MET A 243 32.02 22.92 -0.81
N ILE A 244 32.92 22.70 -1.78
CA ILE A 244 34.27 23.25 -1.71
C ILE A 244 34.18 24.79 -1.65
N LYS A 245 33.39 25.43 -2.52
CA LYS A 245 33.23 26.89 -2.48
C LYS A 245 32.77 27.38 -1.09
N GLN A 246 31.78 26.74 -0.49
CA GLN A 246 31.29 27.10 0.85
C GLN A 246 32.30 26.85 1.97
N PHE A 247 33.12 25.80 1.89
CA PHE A 247 34.19 25.55 2.87
C PHE A 247 35.24 26.66 2.87
N TYR A 248 35.67 27.10 1.69
CA TYR A 248 36.61 28.20 1.55
C TYR A 248 35.99 29.53 2.01
N GLU A 249 34.73 29.80 1.65
CA GLU A 249 33.99 30.99 2.09
C GLU A 249 33.86 31.04 3.63
N ALA A 250 33.52 29.92 4.28
CA ALA A 250 33.41 29.82 5.73
C ALA A 250 34.72 30.21 6.45
N ARG A 251 35.86 29.86 5.87
CA ARG A 251 37.20 30.19 6.40
C ARG A 251 37.77 31.51 5.86
N LYS A 252 37.00 32.25 5.05
CA LYS A 252 37.42 33.51 4.40
C LYS A 252 38.65 33.32 3.49
N GLU A 253 38.74 32.16 2.85
CA GLU A 253 39.79 31.79 1.90
C GLU A 253 39.26 31.81 0.45
N TYR A 254 40.18 31.83 -0.53
CA TYR A 254 39.80 31.78 -1.95
C TYR A 254 39.81 30.35 -2.47
N ALA A 255 38.68 29.91 -3.04
CA ALA A 255 38.59 28.60 -3.68
C ALA A 255 39.58 28.46 -4.86
N PRO A 256 40.04 27.24 -5.19
CA PRO A 256 40.94 27.00 -6.32
C PRO A 256 40.36 27.52 -7.65
N ARG A 257 41.14 28.29 -8.42
CA ARG A 257 40.67 28.89 -9.70
C ARG A 257 40.18 27.88 -10.74
N ARG A 258 40.71 26.65 -10.71
CA ARG A 258 40.35 25.56 -11.64
C ARG A 258 39.13 24.74 -11.18
N ILE A 259 38.47 25.15 -10.10
CA ILE A 259 37.41 24.34 -9.50
C ILE A 259 36.22 24.12 -10.41
N ASP A 260 35.95 24.98 -11.39
CA ASP A 260 34.80 24.83 -12.29
C ASP A 260 35.05 23.82 -13.42
N THR A 261 36.32 23.45 -13.66
CA THR A 261 36.72 22.51 -14.74
C THR A 261 37.21 21.16 -14.21
N MET A 262 37.29 20.96 -12.90
CA MET A 262 37.71 19.67 -12.31
C MET A 262 36.70 18.57 -12.59
N GLU A 263 37.18 17.35 -12.85
CA GLU A 263 36.35 16.14 -12.92
C GLU A 263 35.94 15.65 -11.51
N GLU A 264 34.95 14.77 -11.41
CA GLU A 264 34.43 14.27 -10.12
C GLU A 264 35.55 13.76 -9.20
N THR A 265 36.48 12.95 -9.73
CA THR A 265 37.56 12.36 -8.92
C THR A 265 38.54 13.40 -8.37
N ASP A 266 38.76 14.50 -9.08
CA ASP A 266 39.65 15.57 -8.63
C ASP A 266 38.96 16.45 -7.59
N LEU A 267 37.66 16.70 -7.75
CA LEU A 267 36.83 17.36 -6.73
C LEU A 267 36.80 16.57 -5.42
N ILE A 268 36.67 15.24 -5.50
CA ILE A 268 36.73 14.36 -4.33
C ILE A 268 38.08 14.48 -3.62
N LYS A 269 39.19 14.44 -4.37
CA LYS A 269 40.54 14.56 -3.80
C LYS A 269 40.76 15.92 -3.12
N GLU A 270 40.33 17.00 -3.77
CA GLU A 270 40.44 18.36 -3.26
C GLU A 270 39.65 18.51 -1.94
N LEU A 271 38.36 18.15 -1.96
CA LEU A 271 37.51 18.22 -0.77
C LEU A 271 38.08 17.35 0.36
N ARG A 272 38.53 16.14 0.05
CA ARG A 272 39.09 15.20 1.03
C ARG A 272 40.36 15.77 1.67
N GLN A 273 41.28 16.29 0.86
CA GLN A 273 42.53 16.87 1.34
C GLN A 273 42.26 18.10 2.22
N TYR A 274 41.33 18.96 1.82
CA TYR A 274 40.94 20.13 2.60
C TYR A 274 40.28 19.75 3.93
N ALA A 275 39.40 18.75 3.93
CA ALA A 275 38.65 18.31 5.10
C ALA A 275 39.47 17.50 6.13
N LEU A 276 40.63 16.93 5.76
CA LEU A 276 41.42 16.07 6.66
C LEU A 276 41.80 16.78 7.96
N GLU A 277 42.21 18.04 7.89
CA GLU A 277 42.71 18.78 9.06
C GLU A 277 41.65 19.66 9.72
N GLN A 278 40.41 19.68 9.23
CA GLN A 278 39.37 20.60 9.68
C GLN A 278 38.22 19.85 10.36
N ARG A 279 37.60 20.49 11.36
CA ARG A 279 36.31 20.01 11.86
C ARG A 279 35.21 20.59 10.96
N TYR A 280 34.52 19.74 10.23
CA TYR A 280 33.49 20.19 9.28
C TYR A 280 32.07 19.78 9.71
N VAL A 281 31.09 20.59 9.34
CA VAL A 281 29.67 20.23 9.30
C VAL A 281 29.12 20.45 7.90
N VAL A 282 28.47 19.42 7.35
CA VAL A 282 27.81 19.52 6.04
C VAL A 282 26.36 19.10 6.18
N VAL A 283 25.45 19.95 5.72
CA VAL A 283 24.03 19.64 5.58
C VAL A 283 23.73 19.32 4.12
N PHE A 284 23.12 18.15 3.89
CA PHE A 284 22.53 17.78 2.62
C PHE A 284 21.01 17.74 2.76
N ASP A 285 20.34 18.70 2.13
CA ASP A 285 18.91 18.88 2.26
C ASP A 285 18.14 18.20 1.11
N ASP A 286 17.15 17.40 1.48
CA ASP A 286 16.17 16.69 0.64
C ASP A 286 16.82 15.64 -0.30
N ILE A 287 17.51 14.64 0.27
CA ILE A 287 18.12 13.55 -0.51
C ILE A 287 17.09 12.50 -0.94
N TRP A 288 17.09 12.17 -2.23
CA TRP A 288 16.18 11.19 -2.86
C TRP A 288 16.85 9.87 -3.26
N ASN A 289 18.13 9.90 -3.63
CA ASN A 289 18.81 8.77 -4.27
C ASN A 289 19.73 8.01 -3.28
N ILE A 290 19.58 6.69 -3.20
CA ILE A 290 20.41 5.82 -2.35
C ILE A 290 21.90 5.82 -2.72
N LEU A 291 22.22 6.05 -3.99
CA LEU A 291 23.62 6.08 -4.48
C LEU A 291 24.37 7.35 -4.06
N PHE A 292 23.65 8.39 -3.63
CA PHE A 292 24.21 9.65 -3.15
C PHE A 292 25.31 9.44 -2.10
N TRP A 293 25.03 8.59 -1.11
CA TRP A 293 25.93 8.38 0.02
C TRP A 293 27.28 7.77 -0.37
N GLY A 294 27.31 6.94 -1.43
CA GLY A 294 28.52 6.26 -1.87
C GLY A 294 29.65 7.22 -2.23
N CYS A 295 29.34 8.30 -2.96
CA CYS A 295 30.33 9.33 -3.34
C CYS A 295 30.69 10.25 -2.16
N ILE A 296 29.70 10.74 -1.42
CA ILE A 296 29.92 11.64 -0.27
C ILE A 296 30.80 10.99 0.81
N LYS A 297 30.61 9.69 1.05
CA LYS A 297 31.44 8.92 1.99
C LYS A 297 32.93 8.95 1.62
N LEU A 298 33.26 8.99 0.32
CA LEU A 298 34.64 9.09 -0.18
C LEU A 298 35.19 10.51 -0.07
N ALA A 299 34.36 11.52 -0.35
CA ALA A 299 34.76 12.92 -0.38
C ALA A 299 34.98 13.51 1.03
N LEU A 300 34.18 13.11 2.03
CA LEU A 300 34.26 13.62 3.39
C LEU A 300 34.85 12.55 4.33
N PRO A 301 36.16 12.55 4.65
CA PRO A 301 36.80 11.50 5.42
C PRO A 301 36.43 11.55 6.90
N ASP A 302 36.42 10.40 7.58
CA ASP A 302 36.50 10.39 9.04
C ASP A 302 37.94 10.75 9.46
N ASN A 303 38.09 11.91 10.08
CA ASN A 303 39.36 12.48 10.50
C ASN A 303 39.53 12.49 12.02
N ASN A 304 38.61 11.86 12.78
CA ASN A 304 38.58 11.86 14.24
C ASN A 304 38.61 13.28 14.88
N LYS A 305 38.20 14.33 14.15
CA LYS A 305 38.16 15.71 14.66
C LYS A 305 36.78 16.16 15.15
N GLY A 306 35.80 15.28 15.18
CA GLY A 306 34.42 15.58 15.58
C GLY A 306 33.55 16.10 14.43
N SER A 307 33.86 15.72 13.19
CA SER A 307 33.11 16.18 12.01
C SER A 307 31.70 15.59 11.94
N ARG A 308 30.77 16.31 11.29
CA ARG A 308 29.35 15.97 11.22
C ARG A 308 28.80 16.06 9.81
N ILE A 309 27.91 15.13 9.47
CA ILE A 309 27.11 15.18 8.24
C ILE A 309 25.65 15.08 8.66
N VAL A 310 24.82 16.04 8.24
CA VAL A 310 23.37 16.02 8.48
C VAL A 310 22.68 15.83 7.14
N ILE A 311 21.75 14.88 7.07
CA ILE A 311 20.97 14.57 5.88
C ILE A 311 19.50 14.76 6.22
N THR A 312 18.76 15.54 5.43
CA THR A 312 17.29 15.51 5.50
C THR A 312 16.77 14.65 4.35
N THR A 313 15.83 13.75 4.64
CA THR A 313 15.20 12.91 3.62
C THR A 313 13.79 12.52 4.01
N ARG A 314 13.00 12.12 3.01
CA ARG A 314 11.68 11.52 3.21
C ARG A 314 11.76 10.00 3.37
N SER A 315 12.89 9.40 3.03
CA SER A 315 13.05 7.95 2.98
C SER A 315 14.20 7.44 3.86
N GLU A 316 13.86 6.57 4.81
CA GLU A 316 14.79 5.78 5.61
C GLU A 316 15.66 4.85 4.76
N SER A 317 15.20 4.46 3.57
CA SER A 317 16.04 3.66 2.66
C SER A 317 17.25 4.39 2.11
N VAL A 318 17.24 5.73 2.14
CA VAL A 318 18.32 6.59 1.62
C VAL A 318 19.30 6.96 2.73
N ALA A 319 18.85 6.90 3.99
CA ALA A 319 19.68 7.19 5.14
C ALA A 319 20.79 6.14 5.31
N PRO A 320 22.05 6.56 5.54
CA PRO A 320 23.13 5.63 5.88
C PRO A 320 22.75 4.76 7.07
N SER A 321 22.91 3.44 6.93
CA SER A 321 22.45 2.51 7.94
C SER A 321 23.38 2.48 9.15
N ASN A 322 22.82 2.39 10.36
CA ASN A 322 23.58 2.09 11.58
C ASN A 322 24.29 0.71 11.48
N LYS A 323 23.79 -0.20 10.64
CA LYS A 323 24.48 -1.47 10.36
C LYS A 323 25.80 -1.29 9.58
N GLU A 324 25.91 -0.23 8.79
CA GLU A 324 27.14 0.08 8.03
C GLU A 324 28.18 0.79 8.89
N SER A 325 27.75 1.61 9.86
CA SER A 325 28.61 2.26 10.83
C SER A 325 27.82 2.59 12.10
N PRO A 326 28.35 2.31 13.29
CA PRO A 326 27.73 2.72 14.56
C PRO A 326 27.63 4.24 14.73
N SER A 327 28.33 5.01 13.89
CA SER A 327 28.26 6.47 13.84
C SER A 327 27.14 7.04 12.95
N ASN A 328 26.29 6.18 12.38
CA ASN A 328 25.13 6.61 11.61
C ASN A 328 23.88 6.59 12.51
N HIS A 329 23.32 7.77 12.77
CA HIS A 329 22.12 7.96 13.56
C HIS A 329 20.94 8.34 12.66
N VAL A 330 19.79 7.70 12.88
CA VAL A 330 18.53 8.02 12.19
C VAL A 330 17.61 8.70 13.20
N TYR A 331 17.29 9.97 12.92
CA TYR A 331 16.42 10.80 13.72
C TYR A 331 15.05 10.92 13.04
N LYS A 332 14.03 10.22 13.56
CA LYS A 332 12.66 10.27 13.03
C LYS A 332 11.94 11.46 13.67
N LEU A 333 11.70 12.50 12.89
CA LEU A 333 11.00 13.70 13.36
C LEU A 333 9.51 13.35 13.58
N PRO A 334 8.94 13.50 14.79
CA PRO A 334 7.52 13.32 15.00
C PRO A 334 6.69 14.50 14.43
N PRO A 335 5.39 14.30 14.17
CA PRO A 335 4.45 15.40 13.98
C PRO A 335 4.32 16.28 15.23
N LEU A 336 3.87 17.53 15.06
CA LEU A 336 3.62 18.42 16.19
C LEU A 336 2.56 17.83 17.12
N PRO A 337 2.83 17.77 18.44
CA PRO A 337 1.80 17.52 19.43
C PRO A 337 0.61 18.47 19.30
N LEU A 338 -0.58 18.01 19.70
CA LEU A 338 -1.82 18.77 19.51
C LEU A 338 -1.76 20.18 20.12
N GLY A 339 -1.10 20.36 21.27
CA GLY A 339 -0.94 21.67 21.90
C GLY A 339 -0.10 22.65 21.07
N GLU A 340 1.02 22.18 20.52
CA GLU A 340 1.89 23.00 19.67
C GLU A 340 1.25 23.29 18.31
N ALA A 341 0.56 22.28 17.74
CA ALA A 341 -0.23 22.45 16.53
C ALA A 341 -1.33 23.50 16.71
N TRP A 342 -1.99 23.50 17.87
CA TRP A 342 -2.98 24.51 18.25
C TRP A 342 -2.38 25.91 18.35
N GLU A 343 -1.25 26.05 19.04
CA GLU A 343 -0.57 27.34 19.17
C GLU A 343 -0.13 27.88 17.80
N LEU A 344 0.45 27.02 16.94
CA LEU A 344 0.88 27.41 15.60
C LEU A 344 -0.31 27.84 14.73
N PHE A 345 -1.42 27.10 14.79
CA PHE A 345 -2.65 27.45 14.09
C PHE A 345 -3.17 28.80 14.56
N CYS A 346 -3.27 29.01 15.88
CA CYS A 346 -3.78 30.24 16.45
C CYS A 346 -2.91 31.45 16.09
N LYS A 347 -1.58 31.31 16.17
CA LYS A 347 -0.62 32.34 15.73
C LYS A 347 -0.74 32.66 14.24
N LYS A 348 -1.17 31.72 13.40
CA LYS A 348 -1.33 31.97 11.96
C LYS A 348 -2.68 32.57 11.61
N VAL A 349 -3.76 32.08 12.22
CA VAL A 349 -5.14 32.43 11.86
C VAL A 349 -5.63 33.70 12.52
N PHE A 350 -5.23 33.91 13.78
CA PHE A 350 -5.75 34.97 14.65
C PHE A 350 -4.69 36.05 14.93
N GLN A 351 -3.87 36.37 13.91
CA GLN A 351 -2.77 37.33 14.03
C GLN A 351 -3.25 38.73 14.46
N HIS A 352 -4.47 39.11 14.08
CA HIS A 352 -5.07 40.40 14.39
C HIS A 352 -5.81 40.40 15.75
N GLU A 353 -6.04 39.23 16.32
CA GLU A 353 -6.73 38.99 17.59
C GLU A 353 -5.77 38.53 18.69
N SER A 354 -4.52 38.99 18.63
CA SER A 354 -3.44 38.63 19.58
C SER A 354 -3.13 37.13 19.65
N GLY A 355 -3.47 36.35 18.63
CA GLY A 355 -3.30 34.91 18.59
C GLY A 355 -4.34 34.12 19.40
N HIS A 356 -5.45 34.74 19.79
CA HIS A 356 -6.51 34.06 20.54
C HIS A 356 -7.69 33.66 19.64
N CYS A 357 -8.07 32.39 19.70
CA CYS A 357 -9.24 31.87 18.99
C CYS A 357 -10.54 32.32 19.69
N PRO A 358 -11.51 32.90 18.96
CA PRO A 358 -12.86 33.16 19.47
C PRO A 358 -13.53 31.87 19.95
N VAL A 359 -14.28 31.95 21.05
CA VAL A 359 -14.90 30.78 21.70
C VAL A 359 -15.79 29.99 20.75
N GLU A 360 -16.50 30.69 19.86
CA GLU A 360 -17.42 30.10 18.86
C GLU A 360 -16.69 29.28 17.77
N LEU A 361 -15.38 29.48 17.60
CA LEU A 361 -14.57 28.82 16.58
C LEU A 361 -13.65 27.74 17.16
N VAL A 362 -13.61 27.56 18.48
CA VAL A 362 -12.67 26.63 19.13
C VAL A 362 -12.88 25.20 18.64
N GLU A 363 -14.12 24.69 18.69
CA GLU A 363 -14.45 23.33 18.27
C GLU A 363 -14.13 23.12 16.78
N LEU A 364 -14.52 24.06 15.92
CA LEU A 364 -14.23 24.02 14.48
C LEU A 364 -12.73 24.06 14.18
N SER A 365 -11.98 24.85 14.92
CA SER A 365 -10.53 24.92 14.79
C SER A 365 -9.89 23.59 15.19
N GLN A 366 -10.36 22.96 16.27
CA GLN A 366 -9.87 21.66 16.72
C GLN A 366 -10.13 20.57 15.68
N ASP A 367 -11.32 20.52 15.08
CA ASP A 367 -11.64 19.59 13.98
C ASP A 367 -10.67 19.75 12.80
N ILE A 368 -10.38 20.99 12.38
CA ILE A 368 -9.48 21.28 11.26
C ILE A 368 -8.03 20.89 11.60
N ILE A 369 -7.58 21.16 12.82
CA ILE A 369 -6.23 20.81 13.28
C ILE A 369 -6.06 19.29 13.38
N GLN A 370 -7.09 18.57 13.83
CA GLN A 370 -7.07 17.11 13.87
C GLN A 370 -6.80 16.51 12.49
N ARG A 371 -7.46 17.03 11.43
CA ARG A 371 -7.19 16.62 10.04
C ARG A 371 -5.78 16.94 9.55
N CYS A 372 -5.13 17.95 10.12
CA CYS A 372 -3.74 18.27 9.81
C CYS A 372 -2.75 17.29 10.48
N GLU A 373 -3.17 16.54 11.50
CA GLU A 373 -2.39 15.60 12.30
C GLU A 373 -0.98 16.11 12.70
N GLY A 374 -0.87 17.39 13.04
CA GLY A 374 0.41 17.98 13.44
C GLY A 374 1.39 18.24 12.30
N LEU A 375 0.96 18.20 11.04
CA LEU A 375 1.79 18.55 9.88
C LEU A 375 1.92 20.09 9.75
N PRO A 376 3.11 20.68 10.01
CA PRO A 376 3.25 22.14 10.04
C PRO A 376 2.88 22.81 8.71
N LEU A 377 3.24 22.20 7.57
CA LEU A 377 2.86 22.71 6.25
C LEU A 377 1.33 22.84 6.10
N ALA A 378 0.58 21.82 6.50
CA ALA A 378 -0.88 21.87 6.40
C ALA A 378 -1.46 22.94 7.32
N ILE A 379 -0.99 23.00 8.57
CA ILE A 379 -1.45 23.97 9.58
C ILE A 379 -1.22 25.41 9.10
N VAL A 380 -0.01 25.72 8.62
CA VAL A 380 0.36 27.07 8.20
C VAL A 380 -0.37 27.48 6.92
N THR A 381 -0.51 26.57 5.95
CA THR A 381 -1.17 26.88 4.68
C THR A 381 -2.69 27.00 4.83
N ILE A 382 -3.34 26.09 5.56
CA ILE A 382 -4.77 26.19 5.88
C ILE A 382 -5.01 27.42 6.77
N GLY A 383 -4.15 27.63 7.78
CA GLY A 383 -4.27 28.77 8.67
C GLY A 383 -4.13 30.12 7.94
N GLY A 384 -3.22 30.21 6.99
CA GLY A 384 -3.06 31.40 6.14
C GLY A 384 -4.24 31.65 5.19
N LEU A 385 -5.02 30.63 4.82
CA LEU A 385 -6.28 30.82 4.10
C LEU A 385 -7.40 31.24 5.06
N LEU A 386 -7.50 30.62 6.23
CA LEU A 386 -8.50 30.97 7.24
C LEU A 386 -8.28 32.35 7.86
N SER A 387 -7.05 32.88 7.82
CA SER A 387 -6.77 34.26 8.22
C SER A 387 -7.44 35.29 7.31
N THR A 388 -7.73 34.93 6.04
CA THR A 388 -8.41 35.83 5.09
C THR A 388 -9.94 35.70 5.10
N LYS A 389 -10.50 34.71 5.81
CA LYS A 389 -11.94 34.44 5.89
C LYS A 389 -12.58 35.19 7.06
N GLU A 390 -13.89 35.44 6.99
CA GLU A 390 -14.61 36.03 8.11
C GLU A 390 -14.61 35.05 9.31
N LYS A 391 -14.50 35.59 10.51
CA LYS A 391 -14.43 34.81 11.75
C LYS A 391 -15.82 34.42 12.25
N VAL A 392 -16.61 33.82 11.36
CA VAL A 392 -17.99 33.39 11.62
C VAL A 392 -18.13 31.88 11.48
N SER A 393 -18.85 31.26 12.43
CA SER A 393 -19.00 29.80 12.51
C SER A 393 -19.54 29.17 11.22
N SER A 394 -20.46 29.84 10.52
CA SER A 394 -21.07 29.33 9.28
C SER A 394 -20.08 29.22 8.11
N GLU A 395 -19.11 30.13 7.99
CA GLU A 395 -18.09 30.06 6.94
C GLU A 395 -17.06 28.96 7.24
N TRP A 396 -16.70 28.81 8.51
CA TRP A 396 -15.77 27.78 8.96
C TRP A 396 -16.36 26.37 8.88
N HIS A 397 -17.65 26.21 9.21
CA HIS A 397 -18.38 24.96 8.95
C HIS A 397 -18.34 24.59 7.47
N LYS A 398 -18.67 25.53 6.58
CA LYS A 398 -18.61 25.30 5.12
C LYS A 398 -17.22 24.86 4.69
N PHE A 399 -16.18 25.55 5.14
CA PHE A 399 -14.80 25.20 4.81
C PHE A 399 -14.40 23.82 5.31
N ARG A 400 -14.72 23.49 6.58
CA ARG A 400 -14.45 22.17 7.16
C ARG A 400 -15.11 21.07 6.35
N ASP A 401 -16.38 21.25 6.00
CA ASP A 401 -17.17 20.27 5.26
C ASP A 401 -16.71 20.17 3.79
N SER A 402 -16.11 21.22 3.22
CA SER A 402 -15.59 21.27 1.85
C SER A 402 -14.07 21.10 1.74
N LEU A 403 -13.36 20.76 2.82
CA LEU A 403 -11.89 20.81 2.87
C LEU A 403 -11.22 19.96 1.78
N SER A 404 -11.72 18.76 1.52
CA SER A 404 -11.16 17.88 0.48
C SER A 404 -11.28 18.52 -0.92
N SER A 405 -12.43 19.15 -1.22
CA SER A 405 -12.62 19.87 -2.49
C SER A 405 -11.74 21.13 -2.58
N GLU A 406 -11.51 21.80 -1.45
CA GLU A 406 -10.62 22.98 -1.37
C GLU A 406 -9.16 22.57 -1.60
N LEU A 407 -8.70 21.44 -1.04
CA LEU A 407 -7.34 20.92 -1.27
C LEU A 407 -7.06 20.58 -2.74
N GLU A 408 -8.10 20.21 -3.50
CA GLU A 408 -8.00 19.87 -4.92
C GLU A 408 -8.05 21.10 -5.84
N SER A 409 -8.84 22.11 -5.51
CA SER A 409 -9.18 23.21 -6.44
C SER A 409 -8.65 24.57 -6.02
N ASN A 410 -8.37 24.81 -4.73
CA ASN A 410 -7.98 26.11 -4.22
C ASN A 410 -6.48 26.37 -4.47
N PRO A 411 -6.10 27.41 -5.25
CA PRO A 411 -4.70 27.71 -5.56
C PRO A 411 -3.80 27.87 -4.33
N HIS A 412 -4.33 28.34 -3.20
CA HIS A 412 -3.56 28.50 -1.95
C HIS A 412 -3.23 27.16 -1.30
N LEU A 413 -4.08 26.15 -1.44
CA LEU A 413 -3.90 24.83 -0.81
C LEU A 413 -3.21 23.80 -1.72
N LEU A 414 -3.15 24.06 -3.04
CA LEU A 414 -2.49 23.18 -4.02
C LEU A 414 -1.03 22.87 -3.67
N ASN A 415 -0.34 23.74 -2.93
CA ASN A 415 1.04 23.49 -2.53
C ASN A 415 1.18 22.30 -1.57
N ILE A 416 0.19 22.05 -0.70
CA ILE A 416 0.19 20.89 0.21
C ILE A 416 0.17 19.60 -0.61
N THR A 417 -0.82 19.47 -1.49
CA THR A 417 -1.02 18.28 -2.33
C THR A 417 0.12 18.09 -3.33
N LYS A 418 0.68 19.17 -3.89
CA LYS A 418 1.88 19.13 -4.74
C LYS A 418 3.12 18.61 -3.99
N ILE A 419 3.44 19.16 -2.80
CA ILE A 419 4.62 18.75 -2.02
C ILE A 419 4.53 17.29 -1.61
N LEU A 420 3.36 16.84 -1.15
CA LEU A 420 3.13 15.46 -0.74
C LEU A 420 3.13 14.50 -1.93
N SER A 421 2.64 14.93 -3.09
CA SER A 421 2.66 14.15 -4.34
C SER A 421 4.07 13.80 -4.82
N LEU A 422 5.09 14.60 -4.49
CA LEU A 422 6.47 14.29 -4.90
C LEU A 422 6.93 12.91 -4.39
N SER A 423 6.51 12.51 -3.18
CA SER A 423 6.82 11.18 -2.64
C SER A 423 6.13 10.06 -3.43
N TYR A 424 4.94 10.32 -3.99
CA TYR A 424 4.21 9.38 -4.83
C TYR A 424 4.85 9.20 -6.21
N PHE A 425 5.34 10.29 -6.81
CA PHE A 425 6.00 10.25 -8.12
C PHE A 425 7.27 9.42 -8.12
N ASP A 426 8.07 9.53 -7.05
CA ASP A 426 9.29 8.73 -6.85
C ASP A 426 9.03 7.23 -6.57
N LEU A 427 7.77 6.80 -6.45
CA LEU A 427 7.47 5.39 -6.22
C LEU A 427 7.77 4.53 -7.47
N PRO A 428 8.40 3.36 -7.28
CA PRO A 428 8.37 2.29 -8.27
C PRO A 428 6.96 2.01 -8.76
N TYR A 429 6.81 1.78 -10.06
CA TYR A 429 5.50 1.65 -10.70
C TYR A 429 4.60 0.57 -10.07
N ASN A 430 5.21 -0.53 -9.61
CA ASN A 430 4.52 -1.63 -8.91
C ASN A 430 3.96 -1.24 -7.53
N LEU A 431 4.50 -0.21 -6.87
CA LEU A 431 4.03 0.27 -5.56
C LEU A 431 2.87 1.26 -5.67
N LYS A 432 2.79 2.01 -6.78
CA LYS A 432 1.71 2.99 -7.02
C LYS A 432 0.31 2.42 -6.78
N PRO A 433 -0.09 1.26 -7.34
CA PRO A 433 -1.42 0.69 -7.06
C PRO A 433 -1.60 0.22 -5.63
N CYS A 434 -0.55 -0.29 -4.99
CA CYS A 434 -0.59 -0.69 -3.59
C CYS A 434 -0.85 0.53 -2.68
N PHE A 435 -0.19 1.66 -2.98
CA PHE A 435 -0.38 2.91 -2.25
C PHE A 435 -1.78 3.52 -2.48
N LEU A 436 -2.25 3.60 -3.73
CA LEU A 436 -3.60 4.12 -4.01
C LEU A 436 -4.72 3.28 -3.39
N TYR A 437 -4.46 1.98 -3.16
CA TYR A 437 -5.42 1.09 -2.53
C TYR A 437 -5.81 1.51 -1.10
N PHE A 438 -4.95 2.26 -0.40
CA PHE A 438 -5.28 2.79 0.92
C PHE A 438 -6.49 3.74 0.89
N GLY A 439 -6.81 4.36 -0.26
CA GLY A 439 -8.01 5.18 -0.43
C GLY A 439 -9.32 4.39 -0.32
N MET A 440 -9.28 3.06 -0.35
CA MET A 440 -10.46 2.23 -0.07
C MET A 440 -10.87 2.25 1.41
N PHE A 441 -10.05 2.79 2.31
CA PHE A 441 -10.32 2.79 3.75
C PHE A 441 -10.70 4.21 4.22
N PRO A 442 -11.50 4.33 5.30
CA PRO A 442 -11.89 5.62 5.83
C PRO A 442 -10.70 6.35 6.44
N GLU A 443 -10.91 7.62 6.80
CA GLU A 443 -9.97 8.41 7.60
C GLU A 443 -9.65 7.67 8.91
N ASP A 444 -8.42 7.83 9.40
CA ASP A 444 -7.91 7.19 10.63
C ASP A 444 -7.98 5.65 10.72
N TYR A 445 -8.27 4.96 9.61
CA TYR A 445 -8.48 3.51 9.65
C TYR A 445 -7.20 2.71 9.93
N PHE A 446 -7.21 1.92 11.00
CA PHE A 446 -6.10 1.03 11.37
C PHE A 446 -6.14 -0.29 10.60
N LEU A 447 -5.23 -0.45 9.64
CA LEU A 447 -5.17 -1.61 8.76
C LEU A 447 -4.29 -2.73 9.28
N ASN A 448 -4.81 -3.94 9.34
CA ASN A 448 -3.98 -5.12 9.57
C ASN A 448 -3.14 -5.48 8.32
N SER A 449 -1.81 -5.65 8.45
CA SER A 449 -0.93 -6.02 7.32
C SER A 449 -1.39 -7.28 6.60
N ALA A 450 -1.75 -8.32 7.36
CA ALA A 450 -2.09 -9.61 6.78
C ALA A 450 -3.42 -9.57 6.02
N ARG A 451 -4.30 -8.61 6.31
CA ARG A 451 -5.52 -8.32 5.53
C ARG A 451 -5.14 -7.57 4.25
N LEU A 452 -4.42 -6.45 4.38
CA LEU A 452 -3.98 -5.63 3.25
C LEU A 452 -3.18 -6.42 2.20
N ILE A 453 -2.23 -7.24 2.63
CA ILE A 453 -1.43 -8.10 1.74
C ILE A 453 -2.32 -9.04 0.93
N ARG A 454 -3.33 -9.67 1.55
CA ARG A 454 -4.23 -10.57 0.83
C ARG A 454 -5.13 -9.82 -0.15
N LEU A 455 -5.55 -8.60 0.19
CA LEU A 455 -6.29 -7.73 -0.72
C LEU A 455 -5.43 -7.36 -1.93
N TRP A 456 -4.17 -6.93 -1.75
CA TRP A 456 -3.26 -6.63 -2.87
C TRP A 456 -2.98 -7.84 -3.75
N ILE A 457 -2.85 -9.04 -3.17
CA ILE A 457 -2.67 -10.27 -3.94
C ILE A 457 -3.94 -10.60 -4.74
N ALA A 458 -5.12 -10.46 -4.13
CA ALA A 458 -6.40 -10.73 -4.80
C ALA A 458 -6.71 -9.70 -5.91
N GLU A 459 -6.30 -8.44 -5.74
CA GLU A 459 -6.30 -7.41 -6.78
C GLU A 459 -5.38 -7.77 -7.95
N GLY A 460 -4.31 -8.52 -7.66
CA GLY A 460 -3.27 -8.87 -8.62
C GLY A 460 -2.16 -7.82 -8.75
N PHE A 461 -1.98 -6.95 -7.74
CA PHE A 461 -0.89 -5.96 -7.73
C PHE A 461 0.48 -6.59 -7.52
N ILE A 462 0.50 -7.80 -6.96
CA ILE A 462 1.72 -8.50 -6.56
C ILE A 462 2.08 -9.52 -7.64
N LYS A 463 3.30 -9.41 -8.18
CA LYS A 463 3.85 -10.33 -9.18
C LYS A 463 4.77 -11.33 -8.50
N GLU A 464 4.75 -12.58 -8.97
CA GLU A 464 5.65 -13.63 -8.49
C GLU A 464 7.12 -13.25 -8.80
N LYS A 465 7.99 -13.46 -7.82
CA LYS A 465 9.45 -13.33 -7.97
C LYS A 465 10.08 -14.67 -7.65
N GLN A 466 11.11 -15.05 -8.41
CA GLN A 466 11.79 -16.35 -8.22
C GLN A 466 12.26 -16.50 -6.77
N GLY A 467 11.91 -17.62 -6.14
CA GLY A 467 12.30 -17.94 -4.77
C GLY A 467 11.50 -17.26 -3.65
N LEU A 468 10.55 -16.37 -3.96
CA LEU A 468 9.74 -15.65 -2.96
C LEU A 468 8.25 -15.98 -3.10
N THR A 469 7.52 -15.98 -1.97
CA THR A 469 6.06 -16.07 -2.01
C THR A 469 5.43 -14.72 -2.35
N LEU A 470 4.19 -14.72 -2.83
CA LEU A 470 3.42 -13.50 -3.05
C LEU A 470 3.30 -12.67 -1.77
N GLU A 471 3.13 -13.34 -0.63
CA GLU A 471 3.07 -12.69 0.68
C GLU A 471 4.39 -12.03 1.07
N ASP A 472 5.54 -12.64 0.75
CA ASP A 472 6.86 -12.04 1.01
C ASP A 472 7.07 -10.80 0.12
N VAL A 473 6.71 -10.87 -1.16
CA VAL A 473 6.81 -9.72 -2.09
C VAL A 473 5.89 -8.58 -1.65
N ALA A 474 4.66 -8.90 -1.23
CA ALA A 474 3.70 -7.91 -0.75
C ALA A 474 4.15 -7.25 0.57
N GLN A 475 4.75 -8.01 1.48
CA GLN A 475 5.30 -7.49 2.72
C GLN A 475 6.48 -6.55 2.45
N ASP A 476 7.36 -6.91 1.50
CA ASP A 476 8.44 -6.02 1.05
C ASP A 476 7.90 -4.71 0.48
N TYR A 477 6.83 -4.77 -0.32
CA TYR A 477 6.18 -3.57 -0.86
C TYR A 477 5.63 -2.66 0.25
N LEU A 478 4.96 -3.24 1.26
CA LEU A 478 4.48 -2.49 2.41
C LEU A 478 5.64 -1.84 3.20
N ASN A 479 6.73 -2.58 3.42
CA ASN A 479 7.92 -2.06 4.08
C ASN A 479 8.55 -0.89 3.32
N GLN A 480 8.61 -0.95 1.99
CA GLN A 480 9.11 0.15 1.17
C GLN A 480 8.25 1.42 1.31
N LEU A 481 6.92 1.30 1.38
CA LEU A 481 6.04 2.44 1.62
C LEU A 481 6.24 3.05 3.03
N ILE A 482 6.54 2.22 4.02
CA ILE A 482 6.86 2.66 5.40
C ILE A 482 8.21 3.37 5.44
N TYR A 483 9.25 2.80 4.83
CA TYR A 483 10.57 3.42 4.79
C TYR A 483 10.53 4.79 4.10
N ARG A 484 9.62 4.99 3.14
CA ARG A 484 9.38 6.28 2.47
C ARG A 484 8.51 7.25 3.26
N SER A 485 8.19 6.92 4.52
CA SER A 485 7.31 7.68 5.41
C SER A 485 5.91 7.96 4.84
N MET A 486 5.45 7.19 3.83
CA MET A 486 4.12 7.38 3.24
C MET A 486 3.03 6.60 3.99
N VAL A 487 3.44 5.55 4.72
CA VAL A 487 2.58 4.72 5.57
C VAL A 487 3.17 4.71 6.97
N GLN A 488 2.34 4.98 7.96
CA GLN A 488 2.74 5.02 9.36
C GLN A 488 2.45 3.69 10.06
N VAL A 489 3.34 3.31 10.97
CA VAL A 489 3.16 2.17 11.87
C VAL A 489 2.36 2.63 13.07
N ALA A 490 1.17 2.06 13.27
CA ALA A 490 0.25 2.47 14.33
C ALA A 490 0.37 1.64 15.60
N THR A 491 0.52 0.31 15.50
CA THR A 491 0.72 -0.56 16.66
C THR A 491 1.79 -1.60 16.44
N ILE A 492 2.60 -1.81 17.47
CA ILE A 492 3.57 -2.89 17.58
C ILE A 492 3.06 -3.81 18.69
N ASP A 493 2.99 -5.11 18.44
CA ASP A 493 2.58 -6.05 19.48
C ASP A 493 3.69 -6.33 20.50
N PHE A 494 3.33 -7.02 21.59
CA PHE A 494 4.27 -7.44 22.63
C PHE A 494 5.44 -8.31 22.11
N SER A 495 5.33 -8.88 20.90
CA SER A 495 6.40 -9.61 20.23
C SER A 495 7.24 -8.74 19.29
N GLY A 496 7.09 -7.42 19.34
CA GLY A 496 7.81 -6.47 18.49
C GLY A 496 7.33 -6.44 17.05
N ARG A 497 6.21 -7.11 16.70
CA ARG A 497 5.71 -7.15 15.32
C ARG A 497 4.69 -6.06 15.08
N THR A 498 4.90 -5.30 14.02
CA THR A 498 3.92 -4.32 13.56
C THR A 498 2.60 -5.00 13.18
N ARG A 499 1.50 -4.56 13.78
CA ARG A 499 0.16 -5.15 13.58
C ARG A 499 -0.78 -4.29 12.79
N SER A 500 -0.71 -2.97 12.95
CA SER A 500 -1.56 -2.05 12.21
C SER A 500 -0.80 -0.88 11.60
N TYR A 501 -1.34 -0.40 10.48
CA TYR A 501 -0.78 0.67 9.66
C TYR A 501 -1.88 1.67 9.33
N ARG A 502 -1.50 2.92 9.12
CA ARG A 502 -2.40 3.98 8.65
C ARG A 502 -1.68 4.90 7.67
N VAL A 503 -2.44 5.63 6.88
CA VAL A 503 -1.92 6.73 6.07
C VAL A 503 -2.41 8.02 6.71
N HIS A 504 -1.54 9.02 6.77
CA HIS A 504 -1.91 10.35 7.26
C HIS A 504 -3.01 10.95 6.38
N ASP A 505 -3.98 11.65 6.96
CA ASP A 505 -5.12 12.25 6.25
C ASP A 505 -4.72 13.13 5.06
N MET A 506 -3.70 13.99 5.18
CA MET A 506 -3.20 14.78 4.05
C MET A 506 -2.62 13.91 2.91
N MET A 507 -2.03 12.76 3.22
CA MET A 507 -1.60 11.78 2.22
C MET A 507 -2.78 11.00 1.63
N ARG A 508 -3.86 10.81 2.40
CA ARG A 508 -5.11 10.22 1.90
C ARG A 508 -5.78 11.12 0.87
N GLU A 509 -5.76 12.43 1.07
CA GLU A 509 -6.25 13.40 0.06
C GLU A 509 -5.45 13.31 -1.24
N VAL A 510 -4.12 13.15 -1.16
CA VAL A 510 -3.29 12.86 -2.35
C VAL A 510 -3.71 11.54 -3.01
N ILE A 511 -4.01 10.49 -2.25
CA ILE A 511 -4.50 9.22 -2.81
C ILE A 511 -5.82 9.40 -3.56
N LEU A 512 -6.78 10.12 -2.98
CA LEU A 512 -8.10 10.33 -3.58
C LEU A 512 -7.99 11.13 -4.89
N SER A 513 -7.31 12.27 -4.84
CA SER A 513 -7.05 13.12 -6.02
C SER A 513 -6.34 12.34 -7.13
N ARG A 514 -5.27 11.60 -6.80
CA ARG A 514 -4.55 10.77 -7.79
C ARG A 514 -5.38 9.62 -8.32
N SER A 515 -6.25 9.04 -7.50
CA SER A 515 -7.14 7.97 -7.92
C SER A 515 -8.14 8.45 -8.99
N GLU A 516 -8.61 9.69 -8.91
CA GLU A 516 -9.45 10.29 -9.94
C GLU A 516 -8.65 10.59 -11.22
N GLU A 517 -7.51 11.28 -11.11
CA GLU A 517 -6.64 11.61 -12.25
C GLU A 517 -6.17 10.38 -13.04
N LEU A 518 -5.81 9.31 -12.32
CA LEU A 518 -5.29 8.09 -12.92
C LEU A 518 -6.39 7.12 -13.32
N SER A 519 -7.67 7.49 -13.12
CA SER A 519 -8.82 6.64 -13.37
C SER A 519 -8.64 5.27 -12.69
N PHE A 520 -8.24 5.30 -11.41
CA PHE A 520 -8.13 4.11 -10.58
C PHE A 520 -9.50 3.51 -10.23
N SER A 521 -10.59 4.23 -10.59
CA SER A 521 -11.99 3.83 -10.47
C SER A 521 -12.36 3.42 -9.04
N LEU A 522 -11.80 4.17 -8.09
CA LEU A 522 -12.11 4.14 -6.67
C LEU A 522 -13.32 5.03 -6.40
N VAL A 523 -14.34 4.49 -5.75
CA VAL A 523 -15.49 5.26 -5.25
C VAL A 523 -15.69 4.94 -3.78
N SER A 524 -15.69 5.97 -2.93
CA SER A 524 -16.11 5.86 -1.53
C SER A 524 -17.54 6.40 -1.39
N LEU A 525 -18.46 5.53 -0.96
CA LEU A 525 -19.83 5.93 -0.66
C LEU A 525 -19.91 6.40 0.78
N GLN A 526 -19.79 7.71 0.95
CA GLN A 526 -20.06 8.37 2.22
C GLN A 526 -21.42 9.10 2.22
N ASN A 527 -21.87 9.76 1.13
CA ASN A 527 -23.13 10.57 1.13
C ASN A 527 -23.80 10.87 -0.26
N TYR A 528 -23.82 9.95 -1.24
CA TYR A 528 -24.32 10.26 -2.62
C TYR A 528 -25.66 9.62 -3.04
N SER A 529 -26.41 10.34 -3.87
CA SER A 529 -27.76 10.03 -4.37
C SER A 529 -27.87 9.52 -5.81
N SER A 530 -26.79 9.45 -6.61
CA SER A 530 -26.81 8.78 -7.93
C SER A 530 -25.40 8.42 -8.44
N PHE A 531 -25.31 7.31 -9.19
CA PHE A 531 -24.09 6.78 -9.81
C PHE A 531 -24.15 6.96 -11.33
N ASP A 532 -23.18 7.66 -11.93
CA ASP A 532 -23.01 7.74 -13.40
C ASP A 532 -21.58 7.40 -13.88
N ARG A 533 -20.73 6.88 -12.98
CA ARG A 533 -19.31 6.52 -13.27
C ARG A 533 -19.03 5.04 -13.07
N ILE A 534 -18.15 4.48 -13.90
CA ILE A 534 -17.67 3.09 -13.79
C ILE A 534 -16.76 2.96 -12.55
N ALA A 535 -17.18 2.16 -11.57
CA ALA A 535 -16.43 1.88 -10.36
C ALA A 535 -15.85 0.46 -10.38
N ARG A 536 -14.52 0.33 -10.47
CA ARG A 536 -13.84 -0.98 -10.36
C ARG A 536 -13.60 -1.36 -8.90
N ARG A 537 -13.43 -0.37 -8.02
CA ARG A 537 -13.19 -0.55 -6.58
C ARG A 537 -14.19 0.30 -5.81
N LEU A 538 -15.08 -0.36 -5.09
CA LEU A 538 -16.12 0.28 -4.32
C LEU A 538 -15.82 0.12 -2.83
N SER A 539 -15.80 1.22 -2.12
CA SER A 539 -15.75 1.27 -0.67
C SER A 539 -17.07 1.82 -0.14
N ILE A 540 -17.67 1.12 0.81
CA ILE A 540 -18.95 1.45 1.41
C ILE A 540 -18.72 1.72 2.89
N GLN A 541 -18.90 2.97 3.32
CA GLN A 541 -18.45 3.45 4.63
C GLN A 541 -19.56 4.02 5.53
N ASN A 542 -20.82 3.98 5.11
CA ASN A 542 -22.01 4.45 5.84
C ASN A 542 -23.24 3.57 5.53
N ASN A 543 -24.32 3.69 6.33
CA ASN A 543 -25.57 2.96 6.11
C ASN A 543 -26.16 3.27 4.72
N VAL A 544 -26.03 2.30 3.81
CA VAL A 544 -26.50 2.41 2.43
C VAL A 544 -28.01 2.19 2.40
N ASN A 545 -28.77 3.26 2.63
CA ASN A 545 -30.20 3.27 2.34
C ASN A 545 -30.49 3.46 0.85
N THR A 546 -29.47 3.65 0.00
CA THR A 546 -29.65 3.85 -1.43
C THR A 546 -29.76 2.51 -2.17
N PRO A 547 -30.86 2.28 -2.91
CA PRO A 547 -30.97 1.11 -3.77
C PRO A 547 -29.96 1.24 -4.91
N LEU A 548 -28.95 0.36 -4.95
CA LEU A 548 -28.08 0.16 -6.12
C LEU A 548 -28.84 -0.40 -7.33
N GLU A 549 -30.18 -0.52 -7.25
CA GLU A 549 -31.08 -0.94 -8.33
C GLU A 549 -30.90 -0.12 -9.62
N THR A 550 -30.32 1.08 -9.54
CA THR A 550 -30.05 1.96 -10.70
C THR A 550 -28.61 1.91 -11.22
N SER A 551 -27.67 1.23 -10.55
CA SER A 551 -26.25 1.33 -10.89
C SER A 551 -25.77 0.16 -11.79
N SER A 552 -25.45 0.52 -13.03
CA SER A 552 -25.08 -0.35 -14.15
C SER A 552 -23.61 -0.83 -14.15
N SER A 553 -22.89 -0.75 -13.02
CA SER A 553 -21.44 -1.06 -13.01
C SER A 553 -21.13 -2.56 -12.88
N THR A 554 -21.49 -3.33 -13.90
CA THR A 554 -21.11 -4.76 -14.03
C THR A 554 -19.59 -5.02 -14.02
N GLN A 555 -18.79 -3.95 -14.06
CA GLN A 555 -17.33 -3.93 -14.14
C GLN A 555 -16.63 -3.86 -12.77
N THR A 556 -17.39 -3.81 -11.67
CA THR A 556 -16.82 -3.81 -10.32
C THR A 556 -16.02 -5.07 -10.02
N ARG A 557 -14.81 -4.88 -9.49
CA ARG A 557 -13.82 -5.93 -9.17
C ARG A 557 -13.67 -6.12 -7.66
N SER A 558 -13.89 -5.07 -6.87
CA SER A 558 -13.69 -5.12 -5.42
C SER A 558 -14.73 -4.31 -4.70
N ILE A 559 -15.29 -4.89 -3.65
CA ILE A 559 -16.23 -4.24 -2.73
C ILE A 559 -15.72 -4.45 -1.30
N LEU A 560 -15.50 -3.36 -0.57
CA LEU A 560 -15.26 -3.38 0.86
C LEU A 560 -16.43 -2.70 1.57
N ILE A 561 -16.98 -3.36 2.58
CA ILE A 561 -17.99 -2.79 3.48
C ILE A 561 -17.33 -2.55 4.83
N LEU A 562 -17.32 -1.30 5.29
CA LEU A 562 -16.58 -0.87 6.47
C LEU A 562 -17.52 -0.02 7.35
N GLY A 563 -17.70 -0.41 8.62
CA GLY A 563 -18.46 0.40 9.59
C GLY A 563 -19.95 0.58 9.25
N VAL A 564 -20.56 -0.40 8.60
CA VAL A 564 -21.99 -0.37 8.24
C VAL A 564 -22.79 -1.22 9.23
N ASP A 565 -23.81 -0.61 9.85
CA ASP A 565 -24.64 -1.25 10.89
C ASP A 565 -25.63 -2.26 10.31
N GLU A 566 -26.07 -2.07 9.07
CA GLU A 566 -27.01 -2.97 8.40
C GLU A 566 -26.73 -3.06 6.90
N VAL A 567 -26.64 -4.28 6.38
CA VAL A 567 -26.56 -4.55 4.93
C VAL A 567 -27.77 -5.39 4.54
N SER A 568 -28.64 -4.84 3.69
CA SER A 568 -29.87 -5.53 3.30
C SER A 568 -29.59 -6.79 2.47
N ILE A 569 -30.43 -7.81 2.66
CA ILE A 569 -30.33 -9.07 1.91
C ILE A 569 -30.56 -8.83 0.40
N SER A 570 -31.44 -7.90 0.05
CA SER A 570 -31.70 -7.51 -1.34
C SER A 570 -30.45 -6.91 -1.99
N PHE A 571 -29.72 -6.05 -1.27
CA PHE A 571 -28.44 -5.53 -1.72
C PHE A 571 -27.44 -6.65 -2.01
N LEU A 572 -27.25 -7.59 -1.07
CA LEU A 572 -26.32 -8.71 -1.25
C LEU A 572 -26.69 -9.59 -2.44
N THR A 573 -27.99 -9.88 -2.58
CA THR A 573 -28.52 -10.70 -3.67
C THR A 573 -28.28 -10.04 -5.02
N THR A 574 -28.55 -8.74 -5.14
CA THR A 574 -28.30 -7.94 -6.34
C THR A 574 -26.82 -7.88 -6.67
N CYS A 575 -25.96 -7.63 -5.67
CA CYS A 575 -24.51 -7.60 -5.85
C CYS A 575 -23.98 -8.92 -6.40
N PHE A 576 -24.35 -10.04 -5.76
CA PHE A 576 -23.89 -11.37 -6.17
C PHE A 576 -24.48 -11.83 -7.52
N ALA A 577 -25.65 -11.34 -7.90
CA ALA A 577 -26.26 -11.64 -9.20
C ALA A 577 -25.59 -10.85 -10.35
N ASN A 578 -25.24 -9.59 -10.11
CA ASN A 578 -24.88 -8.65 -11.17
C ASN A 578 -23.36 -8.46 -11.34
N PHE A 579 -22.56 -8.45 -10.25
CA PHE A 579 -21.12 -8.18 -10.32
C PHE A 579 -20.30 -9.43 -10.64
N LYS A 580 -20.50 -9.99 -11.84
CA LYS A 580 -19.88 -11.25 -12.29
C LYS A 580 -18.35 -11.20 -12.37
N LEU A 581 -17.78 -10.00 -12.46
CA LEU A 581 -16.35 -9.74 -12.58
C LEU A 581 -15.64 -9.54 -11.22
N LEU A 582 -16.38 -9.65 -10.12
CA LEU A 582 -15.88 -9.41 -8.77
C LEU A 582 -14.79 -10.40 -8.36
N LYS A 583 -13.66 -9.88 -7.89
CA LYS A 583 -12.49 -10.59 -7.36
C LYS A 583 -12.43 -10.52 -5.82
N ILE A 584 -12.91 -9.44 -5.22
CA ILE A 584 -12.83 -9.20 -3.77
C ILE A 584 -14.19 -8.81 -3.21
N MET A 585 -14.58 -9.48 -2.13
CA MET A 585 -15.69 -9.08 -1.28
C MET A 585 -15.27 -9.15 0.19
N ASP A 586 -15.24 -8.02 0.87
CA ASP A 586 -14.84 -7.93 2.28
C ASP A 586 -15.97 -7.33 3.12
N PHE A 587 -16.53 -8.16 4.01
CA PHE A 587 -17.58 -7.79 4.96
C PHE A 587 -17.06 -7.71 6.40
N GLU A 588 -15.75 -7.50 6.59
CA GLU A 588 -15.16 -7.42 7.93
C GLU A 588 -15.90 -6.42 8.83
N GLY A 589 -16.52 -6.93 9.90
CA GLY A 589 -17.27 -6.15 10.88
C GLY A 589 -18.69 -5.74 10.45
N ALA A 590 -19.15 -6.12 9.26
CA ALA A 590 -20.52 -5.83 8.83
C ALA A 590 -21.53 -6.71 9.60
N SER A 591 -22.68 -6.14 9.96
CA SER A 591 -23.76 -6.89 10.63
C SER A 591 -24.57 -7.75 9.64
N ILE A 592 -23.90 -8.69 8.98
CA ILE A 592 -24.53 -9.71 8.13
C ILE A 592 -24.62 -11.05 8.87
N ASP A 593 -25.75 -11.74 8.74
CA ASP A 593 -26.01 -13.04 9.36
C ASP A 593 -26.24 -14.18 8.34
N TYR A 594 -26.31 -13.84 7.05
CA TYR A 594 -26.61 -14.75 5.97
C TYR A 594 -25.84 -14.42 4.68
N ILE A 595 -25.53 -15.45 3.89
CA ILE A 595 -24.92 -15.32 2.56
C ILE A 595 -25.83 -15.97 1.51
N PRO A 596 -26.36 -15.20 0.53
CA PRO A 596 -27.21 -15.74 -0.52
C PRO A 596 -26.51 -16.81 -1.36
N LYS A 597 -27.31 -17.77 -1.88
CA LYS A 597 -26.82 -18.83 -2.77
C LYS A 597 -26.20 -18.27 -4.06
N GLU A 598 -26.60 -17.06 -4.45
CA GLU A 598 -26.11 -16.29 -5.58
C GLU A 598 -24.61 -16.01 -5.48
N VAL A 599 -24.00 -16.11 -4.29
CA VAL A 599 -22.53 -16.01 -4.13
C VAL A 599 -21.79 -16.93 -5.10
N GLY A 600 -22.35 -18.12 -5.40
CA GLY A 600 -21.77 -19.07 -6.34
C GLY A 600 -21.77 -18.62 -7.81
N ASN A 601 -22.33 -17.45 -8.13
CA ASN A 601 -22.23 -16.82 -9.45
C ASN A 601 -20.90 -16.08 -9.65
N LEU A 602 -20.19 -15.77 -8.57
CA LEU A 602 -18.96 -14.98 -8.57
C LEU A 602 -17.73 -15.85 -8.88
N PHE A 603 -17.67 -16.35 -10.11
CA PHE A 603 -16.59 -17.25 -10.55
C PHE A 603 -15.18 -16.66 -10.36
N HIS A 604 -15.04 -15.34 -10.54
CA HIS A 604 -13.76 -14.63 -10.45
C HIS A 604 -13.34 -14.28 -9.01
N LEU A 605 -14.18 -14.58 -8.01
CA LEU A 605 -13.91 -14.23 -6.62
C LEU A 605 -12.67 -14.97 -6.11
N LYS A 606 -11.69 -14.20 -5.64
CA LYS A 606 -10.42 -14.65 -5.04
C LYS A 606 -10.38 -14.44 -3.53
N TYR A 607 -11.06 -13.43 -3.03
CA TYR A 607 -11.08 -13.07 -1.62
C TYR A 607 -12.52 -12.91 -1.12
N LEU A 608 -12.85 -13.66 -0.07
CA LEU A 608 -14.09 -13.51 0.69
C LEU A 608 -13.75 -13.42 2.19
N SER A 609 -14.11 -12.31 2.81
CA SER A 609 -14.01 -12.13 4.27
C SER A 609 -15.40 -11.93 4.85
N LEU A 610 -15.73 -12.77 5.83
CA LEU A 610 -16.90 -12.71 6.70
C LEU A 610 -16.44 -12.58 8.16
N ARG A 611 -15.26 -11.99 8.36
CA ARG A 611 -14.72 -11.79 9.70
C ARG A 611 -15.63 -10.87 10.50
N ASP A 612 -15.80 -11.16 11.79
CA ASP A 612 -16.54 -10.28 12.70
C ASP A 612 -17.99 -10.07 12.24
N THR A 613 -18.58 -11.08 11.59
CA THR A 613 -19.98 -11.10 11.15
C THR A 613 -20.83 -12.05 11.99
N LYS A 614 -22.15 -12.01 11.82
CA LYS A 614 -23.10 -12.92 12.50
C LYS A 614 -23.43 -14.16 11.65
N VAL A 615 -22.70 -14.39 10.55
CA VAL A 615 -22.99 -15.51 9.62
C VAL A 615 -22.81 -16.84 10.33
N GLN A 616 -23.85 -17.67 10.32
CA GLN A 616 -23.85 -18.98 10.99
C GLN A 616 -23.56 -20.15 10.04
N MET A 617 -23.93 -20.03 8.76
CA MET A 617 -23.77 -21.09 7.77
C MET A 617 -23.36 -20.52 6.41
N LEU A 618 -22.54 -21.27 5.68
CA LEU A 618 -22.22 -20.99 4.29
C LEU A 618 -23.16 -21.76 3.35
N PRO A 619 -23.63 -21.16 2.24
CA PRO A 619 -24.45 -21.88 1.27
C PRO A 619 -23.64 -22.92 0.51
N LYS A 620 -24.27 -24.02 0.11
CA LYS A 620 -23.65 -25.08 -0.73
C LYS A 620 -23.01 -24.54 -2.02
N SER A 621 -23.55 -23.44 -2.54
CA SER A 621 -23.03 -22.78 -3.73
C SER A 621 -21.62 -22.20 -3.57
N ILE A 622 -21.09 -22.11 -2.35
CA ILE A 622 -19.69 -21.72 -2.08
C ILE A 622 -18.72 -22.58 -2.88
N GLY A 623 -19.02 -23.87 -3.11
CA GLY A 623 -18.15 -24.77 -3.90
C GLY A 623 -18.02 -24.41 -5.38
N LYS A 624 -18.80 -23.44 -5.89
CA LYS A 624 -18.67 -22.92 -7.26
C LYS A 624 -17.58 -21.85 -7.40
N LEU A 625 -17.05 -21.35 -6.29
CA LEU A 625 -16.02 -20.30 -6.25
C LEU A 625 -14.63 -20.85 -6.57
N HIS A 626 -14.44 -21.44 -7.75
CA HIS A 626 -13.20 -22.18 -8.08
C HIS A 626 -11.91 -21.35 -8.09
N ASN A 627 -12.03 -20.01 -8.11
CA ASN A 627 -10.89 -19.10 -8.01
C ASN A 627 -10.64 -18.56 -6.60
N LEU A 628 -11.39 -18.99 -5.60
CA LEU A 628 -11.23 -18.49 -4.23
C LEU A 628 -9.88 -18.92 -3.65
N GLU A 629 -9.10 -17.94 -3.23
CA GLU A 629 -7.77 -18.10 -2.64
C GLU A 629 -7.78 -17.82 -1.14
N THR A 630 -8.65 -16.91 -0.68
CA THR A 630 -8.80 -16.54 0.74
C THR A 630 -10.26 -16.63 1.17
N LEU A 631 -10.49 -17.38 2.26
CA LEU A 631 -11.74 -17.40 3.01
C LEU A 631 -11.44 -17.09 4.49
N ASP A 632 -11.82 -15.90 4.94
CA ASP A 632 -11.67 -15.45 6.34
C ASP A 632 -13.02 -15.45 7.05
N LEU A 633 -13.18 -16.34 8.03
CA LEU A 633 -14.39 -16.57 8.85
C LEU A 633 -14.08 -16.36 10.34
N LYS A 634 -12.99 -15.68 10.67
CA LYS A 634 -12.63 -15.50 12.08
C LYS A 634 -13.70 -14.64 12.77
N ARG A 635 -14.07 -15.02 13.98
CA ARG A 635 -15.11 -14.32 14.76
C ARG A 635 -16.45 -14.23 14.04
N SER A 636 -16.71 -15.11 13.06
CA SER A 636 -18.07 -15.37 12.60
C SER A 636 -18.72 -16.44 13.50
N LEU A 637 -19.96 -16.82 13.19
CA LEU A 637 -20.68 -17.89 13.88
C LEU A 637 -20.67 -19.21 13.09
N VAL A 638 -19.84 -19.32 12.05
CA VAL A 638 -19.74 -20.54 11.23
C VAL A 638 -19.01 -21.63 12.00
N TYR A 639 -19.75 -22.60 12.51
CA TYR A 639 -19.20 -23.74 13.24
C TYR A 639 -18.81 -24.91 12.32
N GLU A 640 -19.60 -25.19 11.28
CA GLU A 640 -19.40 -26.31 10.37
C GLU A 640 -19.31 -25.83 8.93
N LEU A 641 -18.29 -26.29 8.21
CA LEU A 641 -18.10 -25.97 6.80
C LEU A 641 -18.86 -26.94 5.89
N PRO A 642 -19.53 -26.45 4.83
CA PRO A 642 -20.25 -27.32 3.90
C PRO A 642 -19.29 -28.22 3.13
N VAL A 643 -19.72 -29.45 2.81
CA VAL A 643 -18.91 -30.43 2.07
C VAL A 643 -18.41 -29.90 0.73
N GLU A 644 -19.15 -28.99 0.10
CA GLU A 644 -18.79 -28.37 -1.17
C GLU A 644 -17.50 -27.53 -1.11
N ILE A 645 -17.00 -27.17 0.09
CA ILE A 645 -15.73 -26.44 0.24
C ILE A 645 -14.53 -27.19 -0.33
N ILE A 646 -14.59 -28.53 -0.42
CA ILE A 646 -13.52 -29.36 -0.99
C ILE A 646 -13.31 -29.12 -2.50
N ALA A 647 -14.24 -28.43 -3.16
CA ALA A 647 -14.10 -28.03 -4.56
C ALA A 647 -13.19 -26.81 -4.77
N LEU A 648 -12.81 -26.11 -3.69
CA LEU A 648 -12.03 -24.88 -3.72
C LEU A 648 -10.52 -25.16 -3.81
N ARG A 649 -10.09 -25.79 -4.90
CA ARG A 649 -8.70 -26.28 -5.04
C ARG A 649 -7.61 -25.20 -5.01
N LYS A 650 -7.96 -23.94 -5.29
CA LYS A 650 -7.04 -22.79 -5.22
C LYS A 650 -6.99 -22.12 -3.84
N LEU A 651 -7.75 -22.61 -2.86
CA LEU A 651 -7.82 -22.00 -1.54
C LEU A 651 -6.46 -22.13 -0.83
N ARG A 652 -5.84 -20.97 -0.54
CA ARG A 652 -4.54 -20.86 0.14
C ARG A 652 -4.70 -20.51 1.61
N TYR A 653 -5.74 -19.77 1.95
CA TYR A 653 -6.01 -19.32 3.30
C TYR A 653 -7.44 -19.68 3.72
N LEU A 654 -7.55 -20.47 4.79
CA LEU A 654 -8.80 -20.73 5.50
C LEU A 654 -8.57 -20.47 6.98
N ALA A 655 -9.26 -19.47 7.53
CA ALA A 655 -9.22 -19.23 8.97
C ALA A 655 -10.62 -18.99 9.51
N ALA A 656 -10.97 -19.73 10.54
CA ALA A 656 -12.24 -19.63 11.22
C ALA A 656 -12.04 -19.90 12.72
N TYR A 657 -12.78 -19.19 13.55
CA TYR A 657 -12.99 -19.53 14.96
C TYR A 657 -14.15 -18.68 15.47
N ILE A 658 -14.89 -19.22 16.43
CA ILE A 658 -15.98 -18.50 17.09
C ILE A 658 -15.44 -17.97 18.41
N VAL A 659 -15.78 -16.74 18.81
CA VAL A 659 -15.42 -16.19 20.11
C VAL A 659 -16.57 -16.43 21.08
N ASN A 660 -16.29 -17.06 22.21
CA ASN A 660 -17.27 -17.24 23.28
C ASN A 660 -17.07 -16.16 24.36
N ASN A 661 -17.92 -15.13 24.35
CA ASN A 661 -17.84 -14.03 25.32
C ASN A 661 -18.20 -14.47 26.75
N ASN A 662 -18.87 -15.60 26.94
CA ASN A 662 -19.23 -16.11 28.26
C ASN A 662 -18.07 -16.86 28.96
N ALA A 663 -16.93 -16.99 28.29
CA ALA A 663 -15.73 -17.68 28.78
C ALA A 663 -14.59 -16.70 29.03
N GLU A 664 -14.90 -15.52 29.59
CA GLU A 664 -13.97 -14.40 29.83
C GLU A 664 -12.72 -14.77 30.66
N PHE A 665 -12.75 -15.92 31.35
CA PHE A 665 -11.65 -16.45 32.17
C PHE A 665 -11.06 -17.78 31.66
N SER A 666 -11.42 -18.25 30.44
CA SER A 666 -10.83 -19.48 29.86
C SER A 666 -9.63 -19.17 28.95
N ILE A 667 -8.57 -19.97 29.08
CA ILE A 667 -7.35 -19.91 28.25
C ILE A 667 -7.68 -20.14 26.75
N ASP A 668 -8.83 -20.75 26.42
CA ASP A 668 -9.28 -20.95 25.03
C ASP A 668 -10.69 -20.40 24.75
N PHE A 669 -10.86 -19.08 24.84
CA PHE A 669 -12.08 -18.36 24.44
C PHE A 669 -12.46 -18.51 22.95
N ARG A 670 -11.66 -19.25 22.15
CA ARG A 670 -11.85 -19.44 20.70
C ARG A 670 -12.29 -20.87 20.40
N GLN A 671 -13.58 -21.04 20.12
CA GLN A 671 -14.14 -22.29 19.65
C GLN A 671 -13.69 -22.59 18.21
N SER A 672 -13.26 -23.83 18.01
CA SER A 672 -12.82 -24.37 16.71
C SER A 672 -13.97 -24.79 15.81
N ILE A 673 -13.65 -24.95 14.52
CA ILE A 673 -14.61 -25.35 13.49
C ILE A 673 -14.49 -26.83 13.08
N LYS A 674 -15.61 -27.38 12.60
CA LYS A 674 -15.68 -28.69 11.95
C LYS A 674 -15.42 -28.56 10.46
N VAL A 675 -14.50 -29.40 9.96
CA VAL A 675 -14.19 -29.53 8.53
C VAL A 675 -14.82 -30.82 7.99
N PRO A 676 -15.31 -30.83 6.73
CA PRO A 676 -15.88 -32.03 6.12
C PRO A 676 -14.78 -33.03 5.72
N SER A 677 -15.16 -34.30 5.56
CA SER A 677 -14.28 -35.32 4.96
C SER A 677 -13.88 -34.94 3.53
N GLY A 678 -12.65 -35.26 3.13
CA GLY A 678 -12.09 -34.90 1.83
C GLY A 678 -11.46 -33.51 1.76
N PHE A 679 -11.33 -32.80 2.89
CA PHE A 679 -10.65 -31.51 2.95
C PHE A 679 -9.15 -31.62 2.62
N GLY A 680 -8.55 -32.81 2.72
CA GLY A 680 -7.20 -33.09 2.22
C GLY A 680 -7.00 -32.82 0.71
N ASN A 681 -8.08 -32.61 -0.06
CA ASN A 681 -8.02 -32.21 -1.47
C ASN A 681 -7.66 -30.72 -1.68
N LEU A 682 -7.59 -29.92 -0.61
CA LEU A 682 -7.20 -28.50 -0.65
C LEU A 682 -5.67 -28.35 -0.69
N GLU A 683 -5.01 -28.96 -1.67
CA GLU A 683 -3.54 -29.10 -1.70
C GLU A 683 -2.76 -27.77 -1.75
N SER A 684 -3.40 -26.68 -2.21
CA SER A 684 -2.83 -25.33 -2.20
C SER A 684 -2.91 -24.63 -0.84
N LEU A 685 -3.52 -25.24 0.17
CA LEU A 685 -3.76 -24.60 1.46
C LEU A 685 -2.46 -24.38 2.24
N GLN A 686 -2.18 -23.12 2.56
CA GLN A 686 -0.98 -22.67 3.27
C GLN A 686 -1.27 -22.32 4.73
N LYS A 687 -2.51 -21.97 5.05
CA LYS A 687 -2.91 -21.65 6.42
C LYS A 687 -4.27 -22.23 6.74
N LEU A 688 -4.29 -23.02 7.82
CA LEU A 688 -5.47 -23.63 8.40
C LEU A 688 -5.51 -23.31 9.90
N HIS A 689 -6.56 -22.66 10.36
CA HIS A 689 -6.65 -22.14 11.72
C HIS A 689 -7.84 -22.72 12.47
N LYS A 690 -7.57 -23.24 13.68
CA LYS A 690 -8.55 -23.68 14.70
C LYS A 690 -9.55 -24.72 14.19
N VAL A 691 -9.04 -25.85 13.73
CA VAL A 691 -9.86 -27.00 13.28
C VAL A 691 -9.93 -28.10 14.34
N GLU A 692 -11.11 -28.70 14.50
CA GLU A 692 -11.31 -29.87 15.37
C GLU A 692 -10.60 -31.12 14.81
N ALA A 693 -9.66 -31.68 15.59
CA ALA A 693 -8.91 -32.89 15.26
C ALA A 693 -9.37 -34.10 16.10
N ASN A 694 -10.68 -34.35 16.10
CA ASN A 694 -11.32 -35.34 16.99
C ASN A 694 -11.33 -36.79 16.44
N ASN A 695 -10.92 -37.01 15.18
CA ASN A 695 -10.91 -38.31 14.51
C ASN A 695 -9.62 -38.53 13.71
N ALA A 696 -9.06 -39.74 13.78
CA ALA A 696 -7.88 -40.18 13.03
C ALA A 696 -8.00 -39.99 11.51
N ALA A 697 -9.19 -40.15 10.92
CA ALA A 697 -9.39 -39.96 9.48
C ALA A 697 -9.11 -38.50 9.05
N LEU A 698 -9.57 -37.52 9.84
CA LEU A 698 -9.29 -36.11 9.58
C LEU A 698 -7.79 -35.80 9.70
N ILE A 699 -7.13 -36.41 10.69
CA ILE A 699 -5.69 -36.24 10.89
C ILE A 699 -4.90 -36.83 9.71
N ALA A 700 -5.29 -38.00 9.20
CA ALA A 700 -4.66 -38.59 8.03
C ALA A 700 -4.75 -37.68 6.78
N GLU A 701 -5.87 -36.97 6.61
CA GLU A 701 -6.05 -36.03 5.51
C GLU A 701 -5.15 -34.79 5.61
N LEU A 702 -4.81 -34.31 6.82
CA LEU A 702 -3.85 -33.21 7.01
C LEU A 702 -2.51 -33.50 6.31
N GLY A 703 -2.07 -34.77 6.27
CA GLY A 703 -0.82 -35.18 5.63
C GLY A 703 -0.78 -35.00 4.11
N ARG A 704 -1.91 -34.68 3.47
CA ARG A 704 -1.98 -34.33 2.04
C ARG A 704 -1.73 -32.83 1.78
N LEU A 705 -1.88 -31.98 2.80
CA LEU A 705 -1.76 -30.53 2.69
C LEU A 705 -0.30 -30.05 2.73
N ARG A 706 0.51 -30.48 1.76
CA ARG A 706 1.97 -30.27 1.76
C ARG A 706 2.41 -28.81 1.70
N GLN A 707 1.54 -27.89 1.29
CA GLN A 707 1.80 -26.46 1.23
C GLN A 707 1.58 -25.73 2.56
N LEU A 708 1.15 -26.44 3.61
CA LEU A 708 0.75 -25.85 4.88
C LEU A 708 1.96 -25.25 5.62
N ARG A 709 1.86 -23.95 5.92
CA ARG A 709 2.85 -23.15 6.66
C ARG A 709 2.41 -22.83 8.07
N LYS A 710 1.10 -22.77 8.31
CA LYS A 710 0.54 -22.55 9.63
C LYS A 710 -0.67 -23.43 9.88
N LEU A 711 -0.62 -24.20 10.96
CA LEU A 711 -1.66 -25.11 11.41
C LEU A 711 -2.02 -24.82 12.86
N GLU A 712 -3.31 -24.64 13.14
CA GLU A 712 -3.81 -24.66 14.51
C GLU A 712 -4.95 -25.68 14.62
N ILE A 713 -4.78 -26.66 15.50
CA ILE A 713 -5.76 -27.72 15.77
C ILE A 713 -6.20 -27.66 17.24
N SER A 714 -7.42 -28.11 17.48
CA SER A 714 -8.01 -28.21 18.80
C SER A 714 -8.72 -29.55 18.95
N LYS A 715 -9.13 -29.86 20.19
CA LYS A 715 -9.85 -31.09 20.52
C LYS A 715 -9.12 -32.34 20.03
N LEU A 716 -7.78 -32.31 20.07
CA LEU A 716 -6.98 -33.50 19.77
C LEU A 716 -7.22 -34.53 20.89
N LYS A 717 -7.51 -35.77 20.52
CA LYS A 717 -7.56 -36.89 21.47
C LYS A 717 -6.17 -37.51 21.61
N ARG A 718 -5.82 -37.94 22.82
CA ARG A 718 -4.53 -38.59 23.12
C ARG A 718 -4.21 -39.77 22.19
N GLU A 719 -5.20 -40.61 21.88
CA GLU A 719 -5.05 -41.76 20.96
C GLU A 719 -4.60 -41.37 19.54
N ASN A 720 -4.90 -40.15 19.11
CA ASN A 720 -4.57 -39.65 17.77
C ASN A 720 -3.24 -38.89 17.72
N GLY A 721 -2.55 -38.70 18.86
CA GLY A 721 -1.31 -37.92 18.93
C GLY A 721 -0.17 -38.51 18.05
N MET A 722 -0.03 -39.84 18.04
CA MET A 722 0.97 -40.51 17.20
C MET A 722 0.67 -40.37 15.70
N ALA A 723 -0.61 -40.49 15.31
CA ALA A 723 -1.03 -40.29 13.93
C ALA A 723 -0.73 -38.86 13.45
N LEU A 724 -0.91 -37.87 14.33
CA LEU A 724 -0.56 -36.48 14.04
C LEU A 724 0.94 -36.30 13.86
N CYS A 725 1.78 -36.89 14.71
CA CYS A 725 3.24 -36.80 14.58
C CYS A 725 3.73 -37.30 13.21
N LEU A 726 3.24 -38.47 12.77
CA LEU A 726 3.55 -39.04 11.44
C LEU A 726 3.07 -38.16 10.27
N VAL A 727 2.00 -37.40 10.49
CA VAL A 727 1.49 -36.45 9.51
C VAL A 727 2.35 -35.19 9.46
N LEU A 728 2.78 -34.67 10.60
CA LEU A 728 3.62 -33.47 10.69
C LEU A 728 4.96 -33.66 9.97
N GLU A 729 5.54 -34.87 9.98
CA GLU A 729 6.74 -35.21 9.19
C GLU A 729 6.57 -34.98 7.68
N LYS A 730 5.34 -35.09 7.16
CA LYS A 730 5.04 -34.86 5.74
C LYS A 730 4.86 -33.38 5.39
N LEU A 731 4.76 -32.51 6.40
CA LEU A 731 4.49 -31.07 6.24
C LEU A 731 5.79 -30.25 6.32
N SER A 732 6.67 -30.46 5.34
CA SER A 732 8.02 -29.85 5.32
C SER A 732 8.05 -28.33 5.29
N LEU A 733 6.94 -27.67 4.91
CA LEU A 733 6.83 -26.20 4.84
C LEU A 733 6.21 -25.57 6.11
N LEU A 734 5.87 -26.37 7.13
CA LEU A 734 5.20 -25.90 8.33
C LEU A 734 6.13 -25.01 9.18
N ARG A 735 5.73 -23.75 9.38
CA ARG A 735 6.47 -22.73 10.16
C ARG A 735 5.83 -22.42 11.51
N SER A 736 4.56 -22.77 11.71
CA SER A 736 3.83 -22.46 12.95
C SER A 736 2.79 -23.54 13.23
N LEU A 737 2.86 -24.11 14.43
CA LEU A 737 1.94 -25.14 14.91
C LEU A 737 1.42 -24.75 16.29
N ARG A 738 0.08 -24.81 16.45
CA ARG A 738 -0.58 -24.72 17.76
C ARG A 738 -1.51 -25.91 17.92
N ILE A 739 -1.42 -26.58 19.06
CA ILE A 739 -2.25 -27.75 19.40
C ILE A 739 -2.94 -27.48 20.73
N CYS A 740 -4.25 -27.73 20.79
CA CYS A 740 -5.03 -27.73 22.03
C CYS A 740 -5.69 -29.11 22.22
N SER A 741 -5.50 -29.74 23.39
CA SER A 741 -6.10 -31.03 23.73
C SER A 741 -7.57 -30.88 24.18
N THR A 742 -8.26 -32.01 24.34
CA THR A 742 -9.64 -32.08 24.85
C THR A 742 -9.76 -32.08 26.38
N SER A 743 -8.68 -32.37 27.12
CA SER A 743 -8.70 -32.41 28.58
C SER A 743 -8.08 -31.15 29.20
N GLU A 744 -8.69 -30.65 30.28
CA GLU A 744 -8.23 -29.44 31.00
C GLU A 744 -6.91 -29.65 31.76
N GLU A 745 -6.37 -30.88 31.77
CA GLU A 745 -5.07 -31.24 32.37
C GLU A 745 -3.91 -31.36 31.35
N GLU A 746 -4.12 -31.06 30.05
CA GLU A 746 -3.09 -31.25 29.02
C GLU A 746 -2.66 -29.94 28.33
N ASP A 747 -1.35 -29.68 28.42
CA ASP A 747 -0.62 -28.48 28.00
C ASP A 747 -0.97 -27.90 26.61
N VAL A 748 -1.00 -26.56 26.54
CA VAL A 748 -1.03 -25.82 25.26
C VAL A 748 0.38 -25.77 24.69
N PHE A 749 0.66 -26.55 23.66
CA PHE A 749 1.95 -26.49 22.96
C PHE A 749 1.92 -25.48 21.82
N SER A 750 2.79 -24.46 21.88
CA SER A 750 3.08 -23.56 20.77
C SER A 750 4.53 -23.73 20.32
N PHE A 751 4.73 -24.19 19.08
CA PHE A 751 6.07 -24.37 18.52
C PHE A 751 6.32 -23.33 17.41
N ALA A 752 7.46 -22.65 17.49
CA ALA A 752 8.11 -21.99 16.36
C ALA A 752 9.40 -22.79 16.06
N PRO A 753 9.56 -23.40 14.88
CA PRO A 753 10.69 -24.29 14.63
C PRO A 753 11.98 -23.49 14.48
N PRO A 754 13.10 -24.04 14.98
CA PRO A 754 14.03 -24.64 14.04
C PRO A 754 14.19 -26.12 14.36
N THR A 755 14.18 -26.97 13.33
CA THR A 755 14.49 -28.41 13.38
C THR A 755 13.60 -29.25 14.29
N ILE A 756 12.85 -30.15 13.66
CA ILE A 756 12.02 -31.19 14.30
C ILE A 756 12.91 -32.00 15.25
N SER A 757 12.80 -31.74 16.55
CA SER A 757 13.01 -32.70 17.63
C SER A 757 11.90 -32.47 18.66
N LEU A 758 10.98 -33.43 18.75
CA LEU A 758 9.84 -33.42 19.66
C LEU A 758 10.32 -33.56 21.13
N PRO A 759 9.72 -32.90 22.14
CA PRO A 759 10.11 -33.10 23.55
C PRO A 759 9.30 -34.19 24.28
N ILE A 760 10.02 -35.19 24.81
CA ILE A 760 10.05 -35.78 26.17
C ILE A 760 8.77 -36.22 26.92
N TRP A 761 7.54 -35.96 26.49
CA TRP A 761 6.46 -36.92 26.87
C TRP A 761 6.63 -38.25 26.11
N ALA A 762 7.49 -38.24 25.09
CA ALA A 762 8.14 -39.39 24.46
C ALA A 762 9.44 -39.88 25.18
N THR A 763 9.87 -39.27 26.29
CA THR A 763 11.06 -39.69 27.09
C THR A 763 10.97 -39.28 28.58
N ARG A 764 9.93 -39.70 29.34
CA ARG A 764 9.91 -39.76 30.83
C ARG A 764 10.31 -38.50 31.66
N LYS A 765 9.33 -37.97 32.40
CA LYS A 765 9.37 -37.38 33.77
C LYS A 765 10.71 -36.80 34.29
N VAL A 766 10.78 -35.48 34.49
CA VAL A 766 11.47 -34.74 35.59
C VAL A 766 10.89 -33.30 35.56
N THR A 767 10.36 -32.62 36.58
CA THR A 767 10.60 -32.55 38.04
C THR A 767 9.30 -32.45 38.85
N ARG A 768 9.29 -33.18 39.98
CA ARG A 768 8.45 -32.92 41.16
C ARG A 768 8.87 -31.59 41.79
N MET A 769 7.92 -30.71 42.11
CA MET A 769 8.07 -29.76 43.22
C MET A 769 7.87 -30.58 44.50
N ASP A 770 8.95 -30.83 45.23
CA ASP A 770 8.86 -31.16 46.65
C ASP A 770 8.91 -29.87 47.45
N SER A 771 7.94 -29.75 48.35
CA SER A 771 7.83 -28.78 49.44
C SER A 771 9.03 -28.81 50.39
N GLN A 772 9.46 -27.65 50.90
CA GLN A 772 9.48 -27.31 52.34
C GLN A 772 10.28 -26.02 52.62
N THR A 773 9.70 -25.22 53.54
CA THR A 773 10.20 -24.04 54.29
C THR A 773 10.58 -22.78 53.54
#